data_AF-A0A843C0D7-F1
#
_entry.id   AF-A0A843C0D7-F1
#
_cell.length_a   1.000
_cell.length_b   1.000
_cell.length_c   1.000
_cell.angle_alpha   90.00
_cell.angle_beta   90.00
_cell.angle_gamma   90.00
#
_symmetry.space_group_name_H-M   'P 1'
#
loop_
_entity.id
_entity.type
_entity.pdbx_description
1 polymer ?
#
loop_
_entity_poly.entity_id
_entity_poly.type
_entity_poly.pdbx_seq_one_letter_code
_entity_poly.pdbx_strand_id
1 'polypeptide(L)'
;MTRNKSFFIVLSVIMLMMLSMSFYAENKGVPQKDIIAGQDDSLMDAQKREELWNHYLELQATSNGLTKMGVLDVDFGNAYGLELVDALGGETDVLIVAGQGGGVTFIDVSDAANPEVLGSYSSGGTVYDAAEHGGLCYIASHEDGLEILDVSDWDDIESVATFDDGGEAYDLEFLGFDFLYVADGTGGLEIFNFRYNDRNFTRITADDFGLDEIFNVVADPLNNIAFLSAGDEGIACIDIISPLNPTLITVLFDGTPDAQDGDFSWPYLFVADGANGLKVYNYTTQSNITLLGTFDIGPGEYAEFFEWDIGKKGYLTTGDSGYLYSLNLDNLSDITENWKIANEPGAAYDLKVDSTTLYLANSFDLRIYSSEHPDPPTFESSVIFAGEPSSAYVSDEIGILANGLIGLDLINLTDITDPTIISKYEQVGVSYYETIINNTLVYCATSVGLEILDITDVSNPTSLATLAVGKAKALEFADNIVYLATESDDLLTINVTIPTAPVQLDNAGIVNELFDIAINSNYAFVTMGSNGYSIVDISNPASLSIHSTHAVTVGADGIFVNNTVLSIAELTNGVQLYNITDINTITSLDNKLVGTHNVTKVFYHGDDIYVTAKDDGVFIIEASNPSALGAYGYFNDGGSSVNLMVYDDILYVADDLDSFEVLGKDTDYDRLADFEENNIWTTDPAIADTDSDGILDGDEVDYWQDRDINPLFDFDLDTFGNLLDIDSDDDTIIDGVEVYFWGSDPNNLDSDDDNLSDEDEVNTYFTHPAKSDTDDDELDDYGEIFGYYAPTNPAANGTGYIPGQLDLGLNATNPDTDFDILWDGWEVRYGFNPLVPDAATDDDSDGLNASMEFLYGSDPFNPDTDGDGLSDGDEVLIYGTSPILVDTDGDYIPDDYEILWGLNPLVADDEFDDPDADDLSNFEEYLWNTDPFDADTDDDGMPDGWEAFYNLNPTYGPDAYNDNDLDGLTNLEEYTHLITSPYFYALDPTDPDTDDDGWLDSTEIDLGFDPTNPLSHPNYTTPTQTWGLEILIVFAFLGFVSLTTVLIRRIKR
;
A
#
# COMPACT_ATOMS: atom_id res chain seq x y z
N MET A 1 2.86 -34.40 -42.17
CA MET A 1 3.29 -35.81 -42.21
C MET A 1 4.26 -36.03 -41.06
N THR A 2 3.81 -36.67 -39.96
CA THR A 2 4.58 -37.23 -38.80
C THR A 2 5.58 -36.32 -38.05
N ARG A 3 5.66 -36.21 -36.71
CA ARG A 3 4.98 -36.74 -35.49
C ARG A 3 5.90 -36.26 -34.33
N ASN A 4 5.44 -35.64 -33.24
CA ASN A 4 5.12 -36.26 -31.94
C ASN A 4 4.91 -35.12 -30.91
N LYS A 5 3.72 -34.96 -30.31
CA LYS A 5 3.17 -35.65 -29.11
C LYS A 5 3.57 -34.98 -27.78
N SER A 6 2.70 -34.09 -27.30
CA SER A 6 2.34 -33.90 -25.87
C SER A 6 1.05 -33.04 -25.73
N PHE A 7 -0.05 -33.40 -26.38
CA PHE A 7 -1.37 -32.79 -26.10
C PHE A 7 -2.47 -33.86 -26.19
N PHE A 8 -2.43 -34.82 -25.26
CA PHE A 8 -3.46 -35.87 -25.13
C PHE A 8 -3.61 -36.39 -23.69
N ILE A 9 -3.37 -35.55 -22.67
CA ILE A 9 -3.58 -35.95 -21.26
C ILE A 9 -4.56 -35.05 -20.49
N VAL A 10 -4.85 -33.81 -20.85
CA VAL A 10 -5.72 -32.97 -19.99
C VAL A 10 -7.21 -32.97 -20.40
N LEU A 11 -7.55 -33.17 -21.69
CA LEU A 11 -8.96 -33.30 -22.11
C LEU A 11 -9.57 -34.71 -21.94
N SER A 12 -8.83 -35.66 -21.36
CA SER A 12 -9.31 -37.03 -21.08
C SER A 12 -9.54 -37.33 -19.59
N VAL A 13 -9.42 -36.32 -18.72
CA VAL A 13 -9.66 -36.46 -17.26
C VAL A 13 -11.00 -35.83 -16.84
N ILE A 14 -11.50 -34.81 -17.53
CA ILE A 14 -12.80 -34.19 -17.21
C ILE A 14 -13.99 -35.02 -17.76
N MET A 15 -13.83 -35.72 -18.88
CA MET A 15 -14.87 -36.60 -19.42
C MET A 15 -14.97 -37.99 -18.73
N LEU A 16 -14.02 -38.31 -17.83
CA LEU A 16 -14.01 -39.54 -17.02
C LEU A 16 -14.43 -39.32 -15.56
N MET A 17 -14.51 -38.06 -15.11
CA MET A 17 -15.14 -37.68 -13.82
C MET A 17 -16.67 -37.51 -13.93
N MET A 18 -17.20 -37.25 -15.13
CA MET A 18 -18.66 -37.24 -15.37
C MET A 18 -19.28 -38.64 -15.57
N LEU A 19 -18.50 -39.73 -15.48
CA LEU A 19 -18.98 -41.12 -15.62
C LEU A 19 -18.78 -42.00 -14.38
N SER A 20 -18.42 -41.44 -13.23
CA SER A 20 -18.19 -42.18 -11.99
C SER A 20 -19.11 -41.80 -10.81
N MET A 21 -20.29 -41.23 -11.08
CA MET A 21 -21.39 -41.11 -10.09
C MET A 21 -22.75 -41.62 -10.59
N SER A 22 -22.78 -42.64 -11.46
CA SER A 22 -24.02 -43.32 -11.88
C SER A 22 -24.13 -44.78 -11.42
N PHE A 23 -23.47 -45.16 -10.31
CA PHE A 23 -23.63 -46.49 -9.71
C PHE A 23 -23.71 -46.50 -8.18
N TYR A 24 -24.44 -45.56 -7.57
CA TYR A 24 -24.94 -45.77 -6.19
C TYR A 24 -26.20 -44.94 -5.87
N ALA A 25 -27.25 -45.05 -6.69
CA ALA A 25 -28.59 -44.62 -6.30
C ALA A 25 -29.71 -45.40 -7.02
N GLU A 26 -29.50 -46.71 -7.24
CA GLU A 26 -30.62 -47.60 -7.57
C GLU A 26 -31.30 -48.05 -6.26
N ASN A 27 -32.15 -47.20 -5.68
CA ASN A 27 -33.33 -47.59 -4.87
C ASN A 27 -34.03 -46.40 -4.20
N LYS A 28 -34.96 -45.76 -4.91
CA LYS A 28 -36.41 -45.88 -4.69
C LYS A 28 -37.12 -44.73 -5.38
N GLY A 29 -37.82 -45.06 -6.46
CA GLY A 29 -38.38 -44.11 -7.40
C GLY A 29 -39.44 -43.15 -6.87
N VAL A 30 -39.38 -41.95 -7.44
CA VAL A 30 -40.47 -41.01 -7.68
C VAL A 30 -40.26 -40.50 -9.11
N PRO A 31 -41.30 -40.39 -9.97
CA PRO A 31 -41.13 -40.16 -11.41
C PRO A 31 -40.88 -38.68 -11.77
N GLN A 32 -40.00 -38.48 -12.75
CA GLN A 32 -39.80 -37.26 -13.54
C GLN A 32 -41.12 -36.74 -14.13
N LYS A 33 -41.38 -35.45 -13.96
CA LYS A 33 -42.09 -34.65 -14.95
C LYS A 33 -41.69 -33.17 -14.85
N ASP A 34 -41.45 -32.61 -16.02
CA ASP A 34 -41.38 -31.19 -16.38
C ASP A 34 -40.02 -30.48 -16.15
N ILE A 35 -39.21 -30.47 -17.23
CA ILE A 35 -38.22 -29.42 -17.53
C ILE A 35 -38.79 -28.70 -18.77
N ILE A 36 -38.87 -27.37 -18.66
CA ILE A 36 -39.13 -26.30 -19.64
C ILE A 36 -40.28 -25.38 -19.18
N ALA A 37 -39.86 -24.15 -18.88
CA ALA A 37 -40.55 -22.86 -18.85
C ALA A 37 -41.59 -22.57 -17.75
N GLY A 38 -41.36 -21.44 -17.09
CA GLY A 38 -42.40 -20.58 -16.50
C GLY A 38 -42.31 -20.43 -14.98
N GLN A 39 -41.92 -19.22 -14.56
CA GLN A 39 -42.36 -18.51 -13.35
C GLN A 39 -42.68 -19.35 -12.12
N ASP A 40 -41.82 -19.24 -11.10
CA ASP A 40 -42.28 -19.12 -9.72
C ASP A 40 -41.19 -18.43 -8.87
N ASP A 41 -40.91 -17.15 -9.14
CA ASP A 41 -40.24 -16.25 -8.17
C ASP A 41 -41.24 -15.81 -7.09
N SER A 42 -41.98 -16.79 -6.55
CA SER A 42 -42.64 -16.63 -5.28
C SER A 42 -41.98 -17.59 -4.30
N LEU A 43 -41.28 -16.98 -3.33
CA LEU A 43 -40.60 -17.59 -2.19
C LEU A 43 -39.15 -18.03 -2.46
N MET A 44 -38.25 -17.04 -2.51
CA MET A 44 -36.86 -17.24 -2.08
C MET A 44 -36.88 -17.90 -0.69
N ASP A 45 -36.12 -18.99 -0.55
CA ASP A 45 -36.20 -19.96 0.54
C ASP A 45 -35.93 -19.29 1.89
N ALA A 46 -36.83 -19.48 2.87
CA ALA A 46 -36.62 -18.98 4.23
C ALA A 46 -35.33 -19.53 4.85
N GLN A 47 -34.83 -20.67 4.35
CA GLN A 47 -33.53 -21.21 4.73
C GLN A 47 -32.33 -20.40 4.22
N LYS A 48 -32.41 -19.77 3.04
CA LYS A 48 -31.32 -18.89 2.55
C LYS A 48 -31.28 -17.58 3.34
N ARG A 49 -32.44 -17.04 3.73
CA ARG A 49 -32.52 -15.89 4.65
C ARG A 49 -31.95 -16.22 6.02
N GLU A 50 -32.28 -17.37 6.58
CA GLU A 50 -31.73 -17.82 7.85
C GLU A 50 -30.23 -18.17 7.75
N GLU A 51 -29.74 -18.68 6.62
CA GLU A 51 -28.31 -18.96 6.40
C GLU A 51 -27.46 -17.70 6.18
N LEU A 52 -27.95 -16.69 5.45
CA LEU A 52 -27.28 -15.39 5.31
C LEU A 52 -27.32 -14.58 6.61
N TRP A 53 -28.44 -14.58 7.32
CA TRP A 53 -28.57 -13.94 8.63
C TRP A 53 -27.66 -14.60 9.68
N ASN A 54 -27.55 -15.92 9.69
CA ASN A 54 -26.61 -16.60 10.57
C ASN A 54 -25.14 -16.43 10.15
N HIS A 55 -24.86 -16.19 8.86
CA HIS A 55 -23.51 -15.89 8.37
C HIS A 55 -23.09 -14.45 8.72
N TYR A 56 -24.03 -13.50 8.62
CA TYR A 56 -23.90 -12.13 9.12
C TYR A 56 -23.62 -12.12 10.63
N LEU A 57 -24.40 -12.86 11.42
CA LEU A 57 -24.15 -13.05 12.87
C LEU A 57 -22.85 -13.80 13.20
N GLU A 58 -22.28 -14.59 12.28
CA GLU A 58 -20.99 -15.27 12.47
C GLU A 58 -19.78 -14.34 12.18
N LEU A 59 -19.97 -13.26 11.40
CA LEU A 59 -18.97 -12.21 11.16
C LEU A 59 -18.90 -11.19 12.33
N GLN A 60 -20.00 -10.99 13.05
CA GLN A 60 -20.17 -10.10 14.21
C GLN A 60 -19.45 -10.57 15.51
N ALA A 61 -18.48 -11.49 15.44
CA ALA A 61 -17.95 -12.21 16.60
C ALA A 61 -16.56 -11.78 17.09
N THR A 62 -16.12 -10.54 16.84
CA THR A 62 -14.84 -9.98 17.33
C THR A 62 -14.97 -9.17 18.62
N SER A 63 -16.18 -8.72 18.99
CA SER A 63 -16.47 -8.15 20.30
C SER A 63 -17.75 -8.77 20.87
N ASN A 64 -17.80 -8.96 22.18
CA ASN A 64 -18.99 -9.44 22.88
C ASN A 64 -19.21 -8.54 24.08
N GLY A 65 -20.28 -7.73 24.06
CA GLY A 65 -20.69 -6.91 25.20
C GLY A 65 -19.86 -5.65 25.43
N LEU A 66 -18.98 -5.33 24.48
CA LEU A 66 -18.21 -4.10 24.38
C LEU A 66 -18.23 -3.66 22.93
N THR A 67 -18.32 -2.36 22.70
CA THR A 67 -18.16 -1.75 21.37
C THR A 67 -17.29 -0.49 21.46
N LYS A 68 -16.66 -0.13 20.35
CA LYS A 68 -15.79 1.03 20.23
C LYS A 68 -16.67 2.26 20.00
N MET A 69 -16.52 3.28 20.86
CA MET A 69 -17.25 4.54 20.74
C MET A 69 -16.39 5.64 20.12
N GLY A 70 -15.07 5.56 20.31
CA GLY A 70 -14.14 6.56 19.80
C GLY A 70 -12.71 6.02 19.76
N VAL A 71 -11.94 6.54 18.83
CA VAL A 71 -10.54 6.21 18.62
C VAL A 71 -9.75 7.50 18.43
N LEU A 72 -8.53 7.53 18.96
CA LEU A 72 -7.55 8.55 18.63
C LEU A 72 -6.32 7.85 18.08
N ASP A 73 -6.17 7.92 16.76
CA ASP A 73 -4.96 7.51 16.09
C ASP A 73 -3.81 8.47 16.45
N VAL A 74 -2.66 7.94 16.84
CA VAL A 74 -1.45 8.74 17.06
C VAL A 74 -0.33 8.28 16.12
N ASP A 75 0.31 9.25 15.46
CA ASP A 75 1.35 9.05 14.43
C ASP A 75 2.29 7.85 14.70
N PHE A 76 2.27 6.82 13.86
CA PHE A 76 2.92 5.53 14.10
C PHE A 76 4.41 5.60 14.45
N GLY A 77 4.79 4.84 15.47
CA GLY A 77 6.14 4.82 16.02
C GLY A 77 7.20 4.28 15.06
N ASN A 78 8.32 5.00 14.99
CA ASN A 78 9.58 4.68 14.30
C ASN A 78 9.49 4.72 12.77
N ALA A 79 10.44 5.43 12.14
CA ALA A 79 10.66 5.33 10.71
C ALA A 79 11.51 4.09 10.42
N TYR A 80 10.99 3.16 9.62
CA TYR A 80 11.69 1.99 9.08
C TYR A 80 12.18 2.28 7.68
N GLY A 81 11.31 2.20 6.67
CA GLY A 81 11.60 2.54 5.29
C GLY A 81 11.30 4.00 4.97
N LEU A 82 12.06 4.56 4.05
CA LEU A 82 11.86 5.90 3.49
C LEU A 82 11.75 5.78 1.97
N GLU A 83 10.76 6.45 1.37
CA GLU A 83 10.72 6.60 -0.08
C GLU A 83 10.48 8.05 -0.47
N LEU A 84 11.33 8.58 -1.36
CA LEU A 84 11.25 9.95 -1.82
C LEU A 84 10.55 9.99 -3.17
N VAL A 85 9.37 10.60 -3.20
CA VAL A 85 8.52 10.67 -4.38
C VAL A 85 8.59 12.06 -4.99
N ASP A 86 9.00 12.12 -6.26
CA ASP A 86 8.93 13.33 -7.09
C ASP A 86 7.46 13.62 -7.47
N ALA A 87 6.74 14.24 -6.54
CA ALA A 87 5.42 14.86 -6.68
C ALA A 87 4.33 14.06 -7.42
N LEU A 88 3.40 13.49 -6.67
CA LEU A 88 2.02 13.19 -7.11
C LEU A 88 1.33 14.48 -7.61
N GLY A 89 1.58 14.88 -8.86
CA GLY A 89 0.94 16.06 -9.47
C GLY A 89 1.73 17.38 -9.48
N GLY A 90 3.02 17.38 -9.14
CA GLY A 90 3.98 18.34 -9.73
C GLY A 90 4.31 19.67 -9.02
N GLU A 91 4.11 19.85 -7.71
CA GLU A 91 4.67 21.02 -6.98
C GLU A 91 5.32 20.76 -5.60
N THR A 92 5.25 19.56 -5.02
CA THR A 92 5.79 19.24 -3.66
C THR A 92 6.64 17.97 -3.64
N ASP A 93 7.77 18.00 -2.94
CA ASP A 93 8.60 16.82 -2.66
C ASP A 93 7.98 16.08 -1.47
N VAL A 94 7.52 14.84 -1.68
CA VAL A 94 6.85 14.04 -0.64
C VAL A 94 7.78 12.90 -0.21
N LEU A 95 7.94 12.75 1.09
CA LEU A 95 8.63 11.61 1.70
C LEU A 95 7.60 10.69 2.34
N ILE A 96 7.58 9.44 1.89
CA ILE A 96 6.81 8.36 2.49
C ILE A 96 7.67 7.73 3.58
N VAL A 97 7.10 7.52 4.76
CA VAL A 97 7.79 6.94 5.91
C VAL A 97 7.01 5.72 6.39
N ALA A 98 7.56 4.53 6.18
CA ALA A 98 7.04 3.28 6.74
C ALA A 98 7.41 3.16 8.22
N GLY A 99 6.57 2.51 9.04
CA GLY A 99 6.81 2.47 10.49
C GLY A 99 6.41 1.21 11.27
N GLN A 100 6.99 1.09 12.48
CA GLN A 100 6.89 -0.10 13.37
C GLN A 100 5.49 -0.33 13.94
N GLY A 101 4.72 0.74 14.04
CA GLY A 101 3.41 0.74 14.72
C GLY A 101 2.22 0.45 13.83
N GLY A 102 2.40 0.01 12.58
CA GLY A 102 1.23 -0.37 11.79
C GLY A 102 1.05 0.34 10.46
N GLY A 103 1.91 1.24 9.98
CA GLY A 103 1.47 2.16 8.93
C GLY A 103 2.52 2.98 8.20
N VAL A 104 2.04 3.90 7.38
CA VAL A 104 2.84 4.86 6.61
C VAL A 104 2.44 6.30 6.92
N THR A 105 3.42 7.20 6.96
CA THR A 105 3.22 8.65 7.11
C THR A 105 3.73 9.38 5.87
N PHE A 106 2.93 10.30 5.33
CA PHE A 106 3.27 11.11 4.17
C PHE A 106 3.69 12.52 4.63
N ILE A 107 4.87 12.97 4.22
CA ILE A 107 5.46 14.23 4.70
C ILE A 107 5.86 15.11 3.52
N ASP A 108 5.36 16.34 3.47
CA ASP A 108 5.89 17.38 2.60
C ASP A 108 7.27 17.83 3.13
N VAL A 109 8.30 17.55 2.33
CA VAL A 109 9.70 17.89 2.61
C VAL A 109 10.24 18.99 1.70
N SER A 110 9.36 19.67 0.93
CA SER A 110 9.72 20.78 0.05
C SER A 110 10.42 21.94 0.79
N ASP A 111 10.13 22.11 2.09
CA ASP A 111 10.93 22.90 3.03
C ASP A 111 11.53 22.00 4.10
N ALA A 112 12.70 21.42 3.83
CA ALA A 112 13.46 20.57 4.75
C ALA A 112 13.67 21.17 6.16
N ALA A 113 13.58 22.49 6.33
CA ALA A 113 13.66 23.14 7.64
C ALA A 113 12.33 23.13 8.42
N ASN A 114 11.20 22.94 7.73
CA ASN A 114 9.85 22.91 8.28
C ASN A 114 9.01 21.82 7.55
N PRO A 115 9.35 20.52 7.70
CA PRO A 115 8.54 19.45 7.14
C PRO A 115 7.12 19.47 7.71
N GLU A 116 6.13 19.13 6.89
CA GLU A 116 4.71 19.10 7.25
C GLU A 116 4.12 17.72 6.97
N VAL A 117 3.50 17.08 7.97
CA VAL A 117 2.78 15.81 7.76
C VAL A 117 1.51 16.12 6.97
N LEU A 118 1.34 15.42 5.84
CA LEU A 118 0.19 15.54 4.95
C LEU A 118 -0.95 14.63 5.41
N GLY A 119 -0.63 13.38 5.74
CA GLY A 119 -1.56 12.34 6.18
C GLY A 119 -0.82 11.09 6.63
N SER A 120 -1.55 10.14 7.23
CA SER A 120 -1.02 8.86 7.69
C SER A 120 -2.06 7.76 7.44
N TYR A 121 -1.61 6.52 7.28
CA TYR A 121 -2.47 5.35 7.10
C TYR A 121 -2.02 4.18 7.97
N SER A 122 -2.97 3.49 8.61
CA SER A 122 -2.74 2.29 9.42
C SER A 122 -3.12 1.02 8.65
N SER A 123 -2.14 0.19 8.36
CA SER A 123 -2.22 -1.17 7.84
C SER A 123 -2.54 -2.23 8.91
N GLY A 124 -2.27 -1.96 10.20
CA GLY A 124 -2.46 -2.94 11.28
C GLY A 124 -1.24 -3.84 11.57
N GLY A 125 -0.14 -3.66 10.83
CA GLY A 125 1.10 -4.43 10.95
C GLY A 125 2.36 -3.60 10.64
N THR A 126 3.53 -4.05 11.09
CA THR A 126 4.78 -3.30 10.83
C THR A 126 5.03 -3.15 9.33
N VAL A 127 5.15 -1.91 8.86
CA VAL A 127 5.52 -1.62 7.48
C VAL A 127 7.04 -1.46 7.40
N TYR A 128 7.69 -2.30 6.61
CA TYR A 128 9.15 -2.28 6.44
C TYR A 128 9.59 -1.35 5.31
N ASP A 129 8.81 -1.31 4.23
CA ASP A 129 9.12 -0.52 3.05
C ASP A 129 7.85 -0.03 2.35
N ALA A 130 7.99 1.05 1.58
CA ALA A 130 6.91 1.63 0.80
C ALA A 130 7.43 2.15 -0.54
N ALA A 131 6.65 1.97 -1.60
CA ALA A 131 6.98 2.45 -2.93
C ALA A 131 5.78 3.16 -3.56
N GLU A 132 6.01 4.24 -4.32
CA GLU A 132 4.97 4.89 -5.11
C GLU A 132 5.10 4.50 -6.58
N HIS A 133 3.98 4.12 -7.19
CA HIS A 133 3.94 3.89 -8.62
C HIS A 133 2.56 4.14 -9.20
N GLY A 134 2.48 5.00 -10.20
CA GLY A 134 1.24 5.24 -10.95
C GLY A 134 0.15 5.97 -10.16
N GLY A 135 0.49 6.69 -9.08
CA GLY A 135 -0.46 7.41 -8.24
C GLY A 135 -1.00 6.60 -7.06
N LEU A 136 -0.49 5.38 -6.84
CA LEU A 136 -0.80 4.53 -5.70
C LEU A 136 0.46 4.32 -4.85
N CYS A 137 0.25 4.11 -3.55
CA CYS A 137 1.31 3.74 -2.62
C CYS A 137 1.22 2.24 -2.30
N TYR A 138 2.32 1.53 -2.46
CA TYR A 138 2.47 0.10 -2.19
C TYR A 138 3.28 -0.03 -0.91
N ILE A 139 2.85 -0.88 0.01
CA ILE A 139 3.50 -1.04 1.31
C ILE A 139 3.78 -2.52 1.60
N ALA A 140 4.98 -2.80 2.10
CA ALA A 140 5.40 -4.11 2.58
C ALA A 140 5.11 -4.21 4.07
N SER A 141 3.94 -4.76 4.42
CA SER A 141 3.38 -4.78 5.78
C SER A 141 3.64 -6.10 6.51
N HIS A 142 4.87 -6.62 6.44
CA HIS A 142 5.32 -7.81 7.18
C HIS A 142 4.31 -8.96 7.21
N GLU A 143 3.60 -9.17 8.34
CA GLU A 143 2.61 -10.25 8.54
C GLU A 143 1.36 -10.13 7.64
N ASP A 144 1.04 -8.94 7.15
CA ASP A 144 -0.10 -8.67 6.26
C ASP A 144 0.29 -8.71 4.76
N GLY A 145 1.58 -8.92 4.48
CA GLY A 145 2.11 -9.06 3.12
C GLY A 145 2.16 -7.73 2.36
N LEU A 146 1.64 -7.70 1.13
CA LEU A 146 1.62 -6.51 0.28
C LEU A 146 0.25 -5.82 0.36
N GLU A 147 0.23 -4.53 0.72
CA GLU A 147 -0.98 -3.70 0.70
C GLU A 147 -0.81 -2.50 -0.25
N ILE A 148 -1.92 -2.04 -0.82
CA ILE A 148 -1.96 -1.01 -1.85
C ILE A 148 -2.97 0.08 -1.45
N LEU A 149 -2.51 1.32 -1.43
CA LEU A 149 -3.25 2.48 -0.93
C LEU A 149 -3.56 3.48 -2.05
N ASP A 150 -4.79 3.99 -2.06
CA ASP A 150 -5.17 5.18 -2.80
C ASP A 150 -4.79 6.41 -1.97
N VAL A 151 -3.81 7.17 -2.47
CA VAL A 151 -3.25 8.36 -1.80
C VAL A 151 -3.61 9.65 -2.54
N SER A 152 -4.74 9.64 -3.26
CA SER A 152 -5.21 10.79 -4.02
C SER A 152 -5.81 11.90 -3.14
N ASP A 153 -6.27 11.57 -1.93
CA ASP A 153 -6.66 12.49 -0.87
C ASP A 153 -5.89 12.19 0.42
N TRP A 154 -5.29 13.20 1.04
CA TRP A 154 -4.49 13.04 2.27
C TRP A 154 -5.35 12.96 3.53
N ASP A 155 -6.56 13.50 3.46
CA ASP A 155 -7.54 13.44 4.56
C ASP A 155 -8.32 12.10 4.54
N ASP A 156 -8.20 11.32 3.46
CA ASP A 156 -8.97 10.09 3.21
C ASP A 156 -8.13 9.08 2.40
N ILE A 157 -7.19 8.40 3.10
CA ILE A 157 -6.32 7.37 2.50
C ILE A 157 -6.99 6.01 2.70
N GLU A 158 -7.26 5.31 1.59
CA GLU A 158 -7.97 4.03 1.62
C GLU A 158 -7.11 2.88 1.08
N SER A 159 -7.28 1.68 1.65
CA SER A 159 -6.74 0.44 1.08
C SER A 159 -7.58 -0.04 -0.09
N VAL A 160 -6.93 -0.23 -1.22
CA VAL A 160 -7.53 -0.71 -2.47
C VAL A 160 -7.41 -2.23 -2.59
N ALA A 161 -6.34 -2.81 -2.06
CA ALA A 161 -6.08 -4.25 -2.09
C ALA A 161 -5.02 -4.69 -1.08
N THR A 162 -5.18 -5.94 -0.60
CA THR A 162 -4.23 -6.61 0.30
C THR A 162 -3.92 -8.02 -0.20
N PHE A 163 -2.66 -8.44 -0.10
CA PHE A 163 -2.16 -9.75 -0.49
C PHE A 163 -1.31 -10.36 0.62
N ASP A 164 -1.95 -11.22 1.42
CA ASP A 164 -1.29 -12.08 2.40
C ASP A 164 -1.28 -13.53 1.89
N ASP A 165 -0.08 -14.11 1.76
CA ASP A 165 0.10 -15.54 1.47
C ASP A 165 0.75 -16.33 2.62
N GLY A 166 0.97 -15.68 3.77
CA GLY A 166 1.62 -16.17 4.98
C GLY A 166 3.13 -15.97 5.02
N GLY A 167 3.71 -15.23 4.06
CA GLY A 167 5.08 -14.72 4.06
C GLY A 167 5.28 -13.48 4.94
N GLU A 168 6.47 -12.88 4.88
CA GLU A 168 6.82 -11.65 5.60
C GLU A 168 7.42 -10.65 4.60
N ALA A 169 6.65 -9.65 4.18
CA ALA A 169 7.11 -8.67 3.20
C ALA A 169 8.08 -7.64 3.82
N TYR A 170 9.27 -7.50 3.23
CA TYR A 170 10.35 -6.64 3.73
C TYR A 170 10.72 -5.48 2.80
N ASP A 171 10.64 -5.65 1.48
CA ASP A 171 11.19 -4.68 0.50
C ASP A 171 10.47 -4.76 -0.84
N LEU A 172 10.34 -3.61 -1.52
CA LEU A 172 9.58 -3.43 -2.76
C LEU A 172 10.46 -2.82 -3.86
N GLU A 173 10.56 -3.50 -5.01
CA GLU A 173 11.31 -2.99 -6.16
C GLU A 173 10.49 -3.04 -7.45
N PHE A 174 10.23 -1.88 -8.04
CA PHE A 174 9.55 -1.77 -9.34
C PHE A 174 10.50 -2.01 -10.51
N LEU A 175 10.13 -2.93 -11.40
CA LEU A 175 10.85 -3.18 -12.64
C LEU A 175 10.08 -2.60 -13.83
N GLY A 176 10.34 -1.34 -14.13
CA GLY A 176 9.64 -0.60 -15.18
C GLY A 176 8.19 -0.26 -14.78
N PHE A 177 7.28 -0.17 -15.75
CA PHE A 177 5.88 0.17 -15.46
C PHE A 177 4.98 -1.03 -15.11
N ASP A 178 5.48 -2.25 -15.33
CA ASP A 178 4.63 -3.44 -15.44
C ASP A 178 4.82 -4.46 -14.31
N PHE A 179 5.90 -4.39 -13.52
CA PHE A 179 6.24 -5.44 -12.55
C PHE A 179 6.72 -4.88 -11.21
N LEU A 180 6.33 -5.56 -10.13
CA LEU A 180 6.76 -5.32 -8.75
C LEU A 180 7.37 -6.61 -8.23
N TYR A 181 8.58 -6.49 -7.71
CA TYR A 181 9.31 -7.54 -7.03
C TYR A 181 9.17 -7.30 -5.52
N VAL A 182 8.74 -8.31 -4.78
CA VAL A 182 8.59 -8.22 -3.32
C VAL A 182 9.52 -9.23 -2.67
N ALA A 183 10.41 -8.76 -1.80
CA ALA A 183 11.19 -9.61 -0.92
C ALA A 183 10.31 -10.05 0.25
N ASP A 184 9.88 -11.32 0.25
CA ASP A 184 8.84 -11.82 1.15
C ASP A 184 9.40 -12.81 2.19
N GLY A 185 10.60 -12.54 2.70
CA GLY A 185 11.20 -13.31 3.77
C GLY A 185 11.29 -14.80 3.42
N THR A 186 10.56 -15.64 4.15
CA THR A 186 10.49 -17.10 3.91
C THR A 186 9.64 -17.50 2.70
N GLY A 187 8.80 -16.61 2.18
CA GLY A 187 8.06 -16.76 0.92
C GLY A 187 8.97 -16.65 -0.32
N GLY A 188 10.11 -15.98 -0.16
CA GLY A 188 11.14 -15.84 -1.19
C GLY A 188 10.99 -14.54 -1.98
N LEU A 189 11.23 -14.58 -3.29
CA LEU A 189 10.94 -13.45 -4.19
C LEU A 189 9.57 -13.64 -4.84
N GLU A 190 8.63 -12.75 -4.53
CA GLU A 190 7.32 -12.68 -5.19
C GLU A 190 7.37 -11.74 -6.39
N ILE A 191 6.59 -12.02 -7.44
CA ILE A 191 6.48 -11.16 -8.61
C ILE A 191 5.02 -10.91 -8.96
N PHE A 192 4.67 -9.64 -9.03
CA PHE A 192 3.35 -9.15 -9.43
C PHE A 192 3.43 -8.46 -10.80
N ASN A 193 2.33 -8.50 -11.56
CA ASN A 193 2.20 -7.86 -12.87
C ASN A 193 1.03 -6.87 -12.87
N PHE A 194 1.24 -5.70 -13.49
CA PHE A 194 0.38 -4.51 -13.43
C PHE A 194 -0.18 -4.06 -14.80
N ARG A 195 -0.20 -4.90 -15.83
CA ARG A 195 -0.72 -4.49 -17.16
C ARG A 195 -2.24 -4.23 -17.17
N TYR A 196 -2.62 -2.98 -17.49
CA TYR A 196 -3.95 -2.52 -17.96
C TYR A 196 -5.10 -2.27 -16.96
N ASN A 197 -4.87 -2.17 -15.65
CA ASN A 197 -5.76 -1.42 -14.74
C ASN A 197 -5.14 -1.41 -13.34
N ASP A 198 -4.99 -0.23 -12.72
CA ASP A 198 -4.32 -0.02 -11.43
C ASP A 198 -5.11 -0.60 -10.22
N ARG A 199 -6.02 -1.55 -10.46
CA ARG A 199 -6.89 -2.18 -9.46
C ARG A 199 -7.05 -3.70 -9.59
N ASN A 200 -6.48 -4.33 -10.64
CA ASN A 200 -6.57 -5.78 -10.85
C ASN A 200 -5.17 -6.41 -10.79
N PHE A 201 -4.78 -6.84 -9.60
CA PHE A 201 -3.44 -7.33 -9.31
C PHE A 201 -3.40 -8.86 -9.29
N THR A 202 -2.38 -9.44 -9.93
CA THR A 202 -2.21 -10.89 -9.91
C THR A 202 -0.76 -11.25 -9.59
N ARG A 203 -0.56 -12.03 -8.52
CA ARG A 203 0.72 -12.72 -8.27
C ARG A 203 0.99 -13.70 -9.39
N ILE A 204 2.13 -13.56 -10.06
CA ILE A 204 2.51 -14.39 -11.22
C ILE A 204 3.34 -15.60 -10.79
N THR A 205 4.33 -15.38 -9.92
CA THR A 205 5.22 -16.44 -9.44
C THR A 205 5.85 -16.08 -8.10
N ALA A 206 6.36 -17.10 -7.40
CA ALA A 206 7.29 -16.95 -6.29
C ALA A 206 8.36 -18.05 -6.36
N ASP A 207 9.61 -17.72 -6.00
CA ASP A 207 10.73 -18.66 -5.93
C ASP A 207 11.69 -18.27 -4.79
N ASP A 208 12.09 -19.25 -3.99
CA ASP A 208 13.07 -19.09 -2.91
C ASP A 208 14.52 -19.20 -3.42
N PHE A 209 14.71 -19.68 -4.66
CA PHE A 209 16.01 -20.03 -5.24
C PHE A 209 16.86 -20.98 -4.39
N GLY A 210 16.23 -21.69 -3.45
CA GLY A 210 16.84 -22.53 -2.43
C GLY A 210 17.52 -21.76 -1.30
N LEU A 211 17.12 -20.51 -1.05
CA LEU A 211 17.54 -19.67 0.07
C LEU A 211 16.56 -19.82 1.25
N ASP A 212 17.01 -19.50 2.46
CA ASP A 212 16.18 -19.59 3.68
C ASP A 212 15.24 -18.36 3.82
N GLU A 213 15.75 -17.13 3.70
CA GLU A 213 15.00 -15.87 3.84
C GLU A 213 15.57 -14.79 2.88
N ILE A 214 14.69 -13.98 2.26
CA ILE A 214 15.06 -12.84 1.39
C ILE A 214 14.53 -11.53 2.00
N PHE A 215 15.41 -10.57 2.26
CA PHE A 215 15.08 -9.31 2.96
C PHE A 215 15.06 -8.08 2.06
N ASN A 216 15.82 -8.09 0.97
CA ASN A 216 15.94 -6.93 0.08
C ASN A 216 16.17 -7.38 -1.35
N VAL A 217 15.64 -6.61 -2.30
CA VAL A 217 15.72 -6.83 -3.73
C VAL A 217 16.07 -5.52 -4.43
N VAL A 218 17.07 -5.57 -5.31
CA VAL A 218 17.46 -4.41 -6.14
C VAL A 218 17.59 -4.88 -7.58
N ALA A 219 17.02 -4.15 -8.53
CA ALA A 219 16.99 -4.55 -9.93
C ALA A 219 17.72 -3.55 -10.83
N ASP A 220 18.60 -4.07 -11.70
CA ASP A 220 19.20 -3.34 -12.81
C ASP A 220 18.53 -3.82 -14.13
N PRO A 221 17.39 -3.22 -14.53
CA PRO A 221 16.66 -3.61 -15.73
C PRO A 221 17.52 -3.48 -17.00
N LEU A 222 18.38 -2.47 -17.08
CA LEU A 222 19.19 -2.21 -18.26
C LEU A 222 20.21 -3.33 -18.53
N ASN A 223 20.63 -4.02 -17.47
CA ASN A 223 21.57 -5.13 -17.55
C ASN A 223 20.90 -6.50 -17.30
N ASN A 224 19.57 -6.52 -17.19
CA ASN A 224 18.75 -7.69 -16.92
C ASN A 224 19.26 -8.53 -15.74
N ILE A 225 19.63 -7.88 -14.64
CA ILE A 225 20.09 -8.57 -13.42
C ILE A 225 19.40 -7.97 -12.20
N ALA A 226 19.01 -8.82 -11.26
CA ALA A 226 18.60 -8.38 -9.92
C ALA A 226 19.46 -9.07 -8.85
N PHE A 227 19.52 -8.44 -7.69
CA PHE A 227 20.28 -8.90 -6.53
C PHE A 227 19.35 -9.04 -5.34
N LEU A 228 19.43 -10.18 -4.66
CA LEU A 228 18.65 -10.49 -3.48
C LEU A 228 19.57 -10.61 -2.27
N SER A 229 19.28 -9.86 -1.23
CA SER A 229 19.97 -9.94 0.06
C SER A 229 19.30 -10.99 0.94
N ALA A 230 20.03 -12.03 1.29
CA ALA A 230 19.52 -13.22 1.98
C ALA A 230 20.24 -13.47 3.32
N GLY A 231 20.59 -12.40 4.04
CA GLY A 231 21.17 -12.44 5.38
C GLY A 231 22.37 -13.39 5.52
N ASP A 232 22.15 -14.51 6.21
CA ASP A 232 23.16 -15.54 6.51
C ASP A 232 23.74 -16.22 5.25
N GLU A 233 23.02 -16.16 4.12
CA GLU A 233 23.39 -16.82 2.86
C GLU A 233 24.02 -15.86 1.83
N GLY A 234 24.18 -14.59 2.19
CA GLY A 234 24.84 -13.57 1.38
C GLY A 234 23.91 -13.00 0.31
N ILE A 235 24.43 -12.85 -0.91
CA ILE A 235 23.69 -12.19 -2.01
C ILE A 235 23.45 -13.20 -3.13
N ALA A 236 22.19 -13.39 -3.52
CA ALA A 236 21.86 -14.11 -4.73
C ALA A 236 21.76 -13.15 -5.91
N CYS A 237 22.38 -13.52 -7.03
CA CYS A 237 22.28 -12.78 -8.28
C CYS A 237 21.37 -13.56 -9.22
N ILE A 238 20.32 -12.92 -9.71
CA ILE A 238 19.31 -13.53 -10.57
C ILE A 238 19.27 -12.83 -11.93
N ASP A 239 19.08 -13.63 -12.97
CA ASP A 239 18.85 -13.17 -14.34
C ASP A 239 17.38 -12.84 -14.50
N ILE A 240 17.09 -11.60 -14.91
CA ILE A 240 15.73 -11.08 -15.11
C ILE A 240 15.45 -10.76 -16.58
N ILE A 241 16.20 -11.35 -17.54
CA ILE A 241 15.88 -11.25 -18.99
C ILE A 241 14.44 -11.67 -19.27
N SER A 242 13.91 -12.62 -18.48
CA SER A 242 12.49 -12.92 -18.41
C SER A 242 11.98 -12.51 -17.03
N PRO A 243 11.47 -11.28 -16.86
CA PRO A 243 11.09 -10.73 -15.55
C PRO A 243 10.08 -11.57 -14.78
N LEU A 244 9.22 -12.31 -15.47
CA LEU A 244 8.22 -13.19 -14.84
C LEU A 244 8.74 -14.58 -14.48
N ASN A 245 9.97 -14.91 -14.88
CA ASN A 245 10.58 -16.20 -14.60
C ASN A 245 12.10 -16.02 -14.40
N PRO A 246 12.50 -15.31 -13.33
CA PRO A 246 13.89 -15.09 -13.01
C PRO A 246 14.64 -16.40 -12.78
N THR A 247 15.95 -16.41 -13.04
CA THR A 247 16.77 -17.60 -12.80
C THR A 247 18.05 -17.29 -12.04
N LEU A 248 18.38 -18.13 -11.06
CA LEU A 248 19.60 -17.97 -10.27
C LEU A 248 20.86 -18.10 -11.13
N ILE A 249 21.67 -17.04 -11.17
CA ILE A 249 22.98 -17.02 -11.81
C ILE A 249 24.03 -17.62 -10.85
N THR A 250 24.12 -17.04 -9.66
CA THR A 250 25.10 -17.41 -8.63
C THR A 250 24.69 -16.85 -7.28
N VAL A 251 25.21 -17.46 -6.21
CA VAL A 251 25.19 -16.87 -4.86
C VAL A 251 26.60 -16.41 -4.52
N LEU A 252 26.76 -15.14 -4.16
CA LEU A 252 28.02 -14.54 -3.74
C LEU A 252 28.26 -14.84 -2.26
N PHE A 253 28.51 -16.12 -1.97
CA PHE A 253 28.82 -16.54 -0.61
C PHE A 253 30.31 -16.39 -0.31
N ASP A 254 30.67 -15.56 0.67
CA ASP A 254 32.06 -15.32 1.02
C ASP A 254 32.51 -16.00 2.33
N GLY A 255 31.60 -16.69 3.01
CA GLY A 255 31.87 -17.45 4.22
C GLY A 255 31.62 -16.71 5.53
N THR A 256 31.04 -15.51 5.48
CA THR A 256 30.47 -14.81 6.64
C THR A 256 29.01 -14.43 6.35
N PRO A 257 28.10 -14.62 7.32
CA PRO A 257 26.71 -14.18 7.21
C PRO A 257 26.63 -12.65 7.26
N ASP A 258 25.52 -12.07 6.79
CA ASP A 258 24.98 -10.73 7.16
C ASP A 258 24.83 -9.70 6.01
N ALA A 259 24.43 -10.10 4.80
CA ALA A 259 24.02 -9.11 3.77
C ALA A 259 22.62 -8.57 4.10
N GLN A 260 22.52 -7.27 4.41
CA GLN A 260 21.28 -6.61 4.86
C GLN A 260 20.61 -5.82 3.74
N ASP A 261 21.39 -4.99 3.05
CA ASP A 261 20.91 -4.03 2.08
C ASP A 261 21.88 -3.91 0.90
N GLY A 262 21.35 -3.55 -0.26
CA GLY A 262 22.05 -3.37 -1.51
C GLY A 262 21.62 -2.10 -2.24
N ASP A 263 22.57 -1.47 -2.90
CA ASP A 263 22.29 -0.36 -3.83
C ASP A 263 23.24 -0.47 -5.03
N PHE A 264 22.85 0.05 -6.20
CA PHE A 264 23.62 -0.08 -7.42
C PHE A 264 23.84 1.24 -8.16
N SER A 265 25.01 1.33 -8.77
CA SER A 265 25.30 2.33 -9.81
C SER A 265 26.16 1.63 -10.83
N TRP A 266 25.57 1.27 -11.97
CA TRP A 266 26.25 0.48 -13.00
C TRP A 266 27.68 0.98 -13.27
N PRO A 267 28.70 0.10 -13.26
CA PRO A 267 28.64 -1.36 -13.13
C PRO A 267 28.93 -1.87 -11.68
N TYR A 268 28.54 -1.12 -10.65
CA TYR A 268 28.90 -1.41 -9.25
C TYR A 268 27.69 -1.71 -8.39
N LEU A 269 27.77 -2.79 -7.62
CA LEU A 269 26.82 -3.14 -6.56
C LEU A 269 27.49 -2.87 -5.22
N PHE A 270 26.85 -2.06 -4.39
CA PHE A 270 27.24 -1.73 -3.03
C PHE A 270 26.38 -2.53 -2.07
N VAL A 271 26.97 -3.06 -1.00
CA VAL A 271 26.30 -3.99 -0.10
C VAL A 271 26.69 -3.68 1.33
N ALA A 272 25.70 -3.34 2.15
CA ALA A 272 25.85 -3.29 3.60
C ALA A 272 25.88 -4.73 4.14
N ASP A 273 27.06 -5.16 4.59
CA ASP A 273 27.35 -6.55 4.95
C ASP A 273 27.58 -6.68 6.47
N GLY A 274 26.65 -6.13 7.25
CA GLY A 274 26.58 -6.28 8.69
C GLY A 274 27.89 -5.92 9.39
N ALA A 275 28.45 -6.87 10.16
CA ALA A 275 29.68 -6.67 10.91
C ALA A 275 30.94 -6.44 10.06
N ASN A 276 30.89 -6.66 8.74
CA ASN A 276 32.02 -6.45 7.82
C ASN A 276 32.02 -5.06 7.17
N GLY A 277 31.01 -4.24 7.41
CA GLY A 277 30.89 -2.91 6.82
C GLY A 277 30.39 -2.96 5.37
N LEU A 278 31.01 -2.18 4.47
CA LEU A 278 30.58 -2.10 3.07
C LEU A 278 31.40 -3.00 2.17
N LYS A 279 30.76 -3.72 1.26
CA LYS A 279 31.39 -4.42 0.14
C LYS A 279 30.96 -3.81 -1.19
N VAL A 280 31.89 -3.77 -2.15
CA VAL A 280 31.61 -3.28 -3.50
C VAL A 280 31.98 -4.32 -4.53
N TYR A 281 31.00 -4.77 -5.29
CA TYR A 281 31.17 -5.71 -6.38
C TYR A 281 31.13 -4.97 -7.72
N ASN A 282 31.92 -5.46 -8.67
CA ASN A 282 31.85 -5.05 -10.07
C ASN A 282 31.10 -6.13 -10.85
N TYR A 283 30.02 -5.74 -11.52
CA TYR A 283 29.20 -6.59 -12.36
C TYR A 283 29.14 -6.02 -13.79
N THR A 284 30.17 -6.27 -14.60
CA THR A 284 30.14 -5.84 -16.02
C THR A 284 29.30 -6.74 -16.92
N THR A 285 29.07 -7.98 -16.51
CA THR A 285 28.21 -8.95 -17.18
C THR A 285 27.61 -9.87 -16.13
N GLN A 286 26.40 -10.40 -16.37
CA GLN A 286 25.73 -11.39 -15.51
C GLN A 286 26.67 -12.53 -15.04
N SER A 287 27.58 -13.00 -15.91
CA SER A 287 28.50 -14.12 -15.60
C SER A 287 29.82 -13.72 -14.91
N ASN A 288 30.07 -12.42 -14.67
CA ASN A 288 31.34 -11.91 -14.17
C ASN A 288 31.12 -10.86 -13.08
N ILE A 289 30.85 -11.37 -11.87
CA ILE A 289 30.69 -10.56 -10.66
C ILE A 289 31.91 -10.77 -9.77
N THR A 290 32.59 -9.69 -9.41
CA THR A 290 33.86 -9.76 -8.66
C THR A 290 33.94 -8.69 -7.57
N LEU A 291 34.42 -9.08 -6.39
CA LEU A 291 34.68 -8.13 -5.30
C LEU A 291 35.80 -7.16 -5.68
N LEU A 292 35.50 -5.86 -5.65
CA LEU A 292 36.39 -4.78 -6.04
C LEU A 292 37.07 -4.13 -4.83
N GLY A 293 36.36 -4.00 -3.71
CA GLY A 293 36.91 -3.51 -2.44
C GLY A 293 35.93 -3.59 -1.29
N THR A 294 36.42 -3.21 -0.11
CA THR A 294 35.69 -3.27 1.16
C THR A 294 36.00 -2.04 2.01
N PHE A 295 35.09 -1.70 2.92
CA PHE A 295 35.29 -0.71 3.97
C PHE A 295 34.92 -1.33 5.31
N ASP A 296 35.92 -1.46 6.19
CA ASP A 296 35.72 -2.03 7.53
C ASP A 296 35.16 -0.96 8.49
N ILE A 297 34.10 -1.30 9.21
CA ILE A 297 33.53 -0.48 10.30
C ILE A 297 34.17 -0.79 11.67
N GLY A 298 33.81 -0.02 12.70
CA GLY A 298 34.38 -0.17 14.05
C GLY A 298 34.02 -1.51 14.73
N PRO A 299 34.84 -2.01 15.67
CA PRO A 299 34.55 -3.27 16.35
C PRO A 299 33.27 -3.17 17.21
N GLY A 300 32.29 -4.02 16.90
CA GLY A 300 30.98 -4.04 17.56
C GLY A 300 29.94 -3.13 16.90
N GLU A 301 30.28 -2.53 15.75
CA GLU A 301 29.32 -1.87 14.86
C GLU A 301 28.79 -2.86 13.83
N TYR A 302 27.61 -2.59 13.28
CA TYR A 302 26.90 -3.43 12.33
C TYR A 302 26.32 -2.52 11.24
N ALA A 303 26.76 -2.67 9.99
CA ALA A 303 26.26 -1.91 8.85
C ALA A 303 24.89 -2.43 8.42
N GLU A 304 23.93 -1.53 8.26
CA GLU A 304 22.56 -1.91 7.90
C GLU A 304 22.15 -1.36 6.54
N PHE A 305 22.25 -0.04 6.31
CA PHE A 305 21.78 0.57 5.05
C PHE A 305 22.87 1.37 4.35
N PHE A 306 22.86 1.36 3.02
CA PHE A 306 23.79 2.12 2.19
C PHE A 306 23.09 2.80 1.01
N GLU A 307 23.33 4.10 0.86
CA GLU A 307 22.83 4.88 -0.28
C GLU A 307 23.98 5.53 -1.07
N TRP A 308 23.92 5.42 -2.40
CA TRP A 308 24.80 6.08 -3.34
C TRP A 308 24.17 7.35 -3.94
N ASP A 309 24.79 8.51 -3.67
CA ASP A 309 24.44 9.77 -4.32
C ASP A 309 25.14 9.91 -5.69
N ILE A 310 24.42 10.44 -6.69
CA ILE A 310 24.87 10.87 -8.03
C ILE A 310 26.17 11.70 -7.97
N GLY A 311 26.43 12.41 -6.87
CA GLY A 311 27.67 13.11 -6.55
C GLY A 311 28.91 12.25 -6.23
N LYS A 312 28.80 10.91 -6.29
CA LYS A 312 29.81 9.90 -5.87
C LYS A 312 30.13 9.91 -4.38
N LYS A 313 29.15 10.27 -3.56
CA LYS A 313 29.22 10.13 -2.11
C LYS A 313 28.40 8.90 -1.72
N GLY A 314 28.99 8.02 -0.91
CA GLY A 314 28.23 6.93 -0.30
C GLY A 314 27.97 7.23 1.16
N TYR A 315 26.77 6.94 1.62
CA TYR A 315 26.37 7.07 3.01
C TYR A 315 26.07 5.68 3.57
N LEU A 316 26.58 5.40 4.78
CA LEU A 316 26.44 4.08 5.41
C LEU A 316 25.99 4.28 6.85
N THR A 317 24.87 3.66 7.23
CA THR A 317 24.41 3.63 8.62
C THR A 317 24.95 2.41 9.34
N THR A 318 25.04 2.52 10.67
CA THR A 318 25.25 1.36 11.53
C THR A 318 24.13 1.30 12.56
N GLY A 319 23.28 0.27 12.51
CA GLY A 319 22.01 0.14 13.25
C GLY A 319 22.09 0.49 14.74
N ASP A 320 22.16 -0.50 15.63
CA ASP A 320 22.20 -0.31 17.10
C ASP A 320 23.36 0.58 17.59
N SER A 321 24.41 0.73 16.79
CA SER A 321 25.57 1.57 17.13
C SER A 321 25.33 3.06 16.85
N GLY A 322 24.29 3.40 16.09
CA GLY A 322 23.82 4.76 15.85
C GLY A 322 24.87 5.66 15.21
N TYR A 323 25.51 5.24 14.10
CA TYR A 323 26.43 6.11 13.36
C TYR A 323 26.02 6.26 11.90
N LEU A 324 26.24 7.46 11.36
CA LEU A 324 26.20 7.74 9.93
C LEU A 324 27.62 8.05 9.44
N TYR A 325 28.07 7.27 8.47
CA TYR A 325 29.33 7.44 7.77
C TYR A 325 29.09 8.13 6.43
N SER A 326 30.00 9.01 6.04
CA SER A 326 30.20 9.38 4.64
C SER A 326 31.51 8.79 4.14
N LEU A 327 31.43 8.14 2.98
CA LEU A 327 32.53 7.41 2.37
C LEU A 327 33.02 8.12 1.11
N ASN A 328 34.34 8.10 0.93
CA ASN A 328 34.99 8.47 -0.31
C ASN A 328 35.10 7.25 -1.21
N LEU A 329 34.40 7.31 -2.34
CA LEU A 329 34.29 6.24 -3.32
C LEU A 329 35.03 6.55 -4.63
N ASP A 330 35.93 7.56 -4.64
CA ASP A 330 36.77 7.89 -5.80
C ASP A 330 37.68 6.70 -6.21
N ASN A 331 38.07 5.86 -5.25
CA ASN A 331 38.85 4.65 -5.48
C ASN A 331 38.24 3.47 -4.73
N LEU A 332 37.42 2.70 -5.42
CA LEU A 332 36.68 1.55 -4.86
C LEU A 332 37.56 0.41 -4.33
N SER A 333 38.86 0.39 -4.63
CA SER A 333 39.81 -0.59 -4.06
C SER A 333 40.44 -0.14 -2.72
N ASP A 334 40.22 1.10 -2.30
CA ASP A 334 40.73 1.73 -1.09
C ASP A 334 39.71 2.76 -0.59
N ILE A 335 38.55 2.26 -0.17
CA ILE A 335 37.43 3.09 0.33
C ILE A 335 37.85 3.70 1.67
N THR A 336 37.58 4.99 1.85
CA THR A 336 37.97 5.71 3.08
C THR A 336 36.82 6.53 3.64
N GLU A 337 36.80 6.72 4.96
CA GLU A 337 35.87 7.60 5.65
C GLU A 337 36.20 9.08 5.35
N ASN A 338 35.21 9.86 4.90
CA ASN A 338 35.26 11.32 4.87
C ASN A 338 35.01 11.89 6.27
N TRP A 339 33.92 11.45 6.87
CA TRP A 339 33.50 11.81 8.22
C TRP A 339 32.54 10.77 8.78
N LYS A 340 32.36 10.81 10.11
CA LYS A 340 31.45 9.99 10.89
C LYS A 340 30.74 10.87 11.93
N ILE A 341 29.42 10.78 12.01
CA ILE A 341 28.60 11.42 13.05
C ILE A 341 27.83 10.38 13.85
N ALA A 342 27.53 10.69 15.12
CA ALA A 342 26.71 9.84 15.98
C ALA A 342 25.24 10.28 15.86
N ASN A 343 24.37 9.33 15.57
CA ASN A 343 22.92 9.46 15.40
C ASN A 343 22.23 9.21 16.75
N GLU A 344 22.56 10.02 17.74
CA GLU A 344 22.05 9.86 19.10
C GLU A 344 20.77 10.69 19.32
N PRO A 345 19.72 10.17 20.00
CA PRO A 345 19.54 8.77 20.44
C PRO A 345 18.97 7.87 19.32
N GLY A 346 19.25 6.57 19.36
CA GLY A 346 18.55 5.52 18.58
C GLY A 346 19.32 4.86 17.44
N ALA A 347 18.80 3.73 16.97
CA ALA A 347 19.31 3.02 15.80
C ALA A 347 18.82 3.70 14.51
N ALA A 348 19.56 3.56 13.42
CA ALA A 348 19.16 4.06 12.11
C ALA A 348 18.63 2.90 11.26
N TYR A 349 17.45 3.07 10.68
CA TYR A 349 16.72 2.01 9.99
C TYR A 349 16.59 2.20 8.49
N ASP A 350 16.84 3.40 7.97
CA ASP A 350 16.96 3.67 6.54
C ASP A 350 17.51 5.08 6.32
N LEU A 351 17.93 5.40 5.10
CA LEU A 351 18.35 6.73 4.70
C LEU A 351 18.05 6.98 3.21
N LYS A 352 17.58 8.19 2.88
CA LYS A 352 17.44 8.64 1.49
C LYS A 352 18.17 9.95 1.29
N VAL A 353 18.70 10.15 0.09
CA VAL A 353 19.50 11.34 -0.25
C VAL A 353 19.02 11.92 -1.57
N ASP A 354 18.56 13.17 -1.53
CA ASP A 354 18.35 13.96 -2.74
C ASP A 354 19.58 14.83 -3.05
N SER A 355 19.51 15.62 -4.12
CA SER A 355 20.62 16.47 -4.55
C SER A 355 21.11 17.51 -3.51
N THR A 356 20.32 17.77 -2.46
CA THR A 356 20.47 18.86 -1.48
C THR A 356 20.22 18.46 -0.02
N THR A 357 19.61 17.32 0.28
CA THR A 357 19.13 16.92 1.61
C THR A 357 19.39 15.44 1.86
N LEU A 358 19.70 15.11 3.12
CA LEU A 358 19.79 13.73 3.61
C LEU A 358 18.68 13.51 4.65
N TYR A 359 17.86 12.51 4.41
CA TYR A 359 16.81 12.01 5.27
C TYR A 359 17.32 10.74 5.96
N LEU A 360 17.09 10.64 7.27
CA LEU A 360 17.57 9.52 8.07
C LEU A 360 16.44 9.05 8.99
N ALA A 361 15.99 7.82 8.77
CA ALA A 361 15.05 7.14 9.63
C ALA A 361 15.76 6.64 10.89
N ASN A 362 15.16 6.88 12.06
CA ASN A 362 15.70 6.50 13.35
C ASN A 362 14.59 5.93 14.25
N SER A 363 14.98 5.16 15.27
CA SER A 363 14.10 4.61 16.33
C SER A 363 13.28 5.63 17.15
N PHE A 364 13.30 6.91 16.81
CA PHE A 364 12.58 7.96 17.53
C PHE A 364 12.08 9.08 16.62
N ASP A 365 12.81 9.37 15.54
CA ASP A 365 12.57 10.52 14.67
C ASP A 365 13.05 10.28 13.24
N LEU A 366 12.44 10.99 12.29
CA LEU A 366 13.05 11.27 10.99
C LEU A 366 13.97 12.48 11.17
N ARG A 367 15.24 12.35 10.82
CA ARG A 367 16.20 13.46 10.88
C ARG A 367 16.52 13.98 9.50
N ILE A 368 16.46 15.30 9.37
CA ILE A 368 16.70 15.98 8.10
C ILE A 368 17.97 16.81 8.22
N TYR A 369 18.91 16.55 7.30
CA TYR A 369 20.21 17.22 7.25
C TYR A 369 20.41 17.95 5.93
N SER A 370 20.85 19.20 6.00
CA SER A 370 21.23 20.01 4.84
C SER A 370 22.52 19.51 4.20
N SER A 371 22.53 19.39 2.88
CA SER A 371 23.71 19.09 2.05
C SER A 371 24.21 20.31 1.23
N GLU A 372 23.59 21.50 1.38
CA GLU A 372 24.02 22.80 0.80
C GLU A 372 25.38 23.36 1.36
N HIS A 373 26.26 22.44 1.78
CA HIS A 373 27.73 22.53 1.86
C HIS A 373 28.31 22.96 3.20
N PRO A 374 28.25 22.06 4.18
CA PRO A 374 29.51 21.55 4.74
C PRO A 374 29.56 20.01 4.83
N ASP A 375 30.77 19.46 4.72
CA ASP A 375 31.09 18.11 5.21
C ASP A 375 31.70 18.26 6.62
N PRO A 376 31.10 17.73 7.71
CA PRO A 376 29.83 16.96 7.77
C PRO A 376 28.57 17.85 7.63
N PRO A 377 27.42 17.25 7.24
CA PRO A 377 26.17 17.96 6.99
C PRO A 377 25.61 18.57 8.27
N THR A 378 24.79 19.61 8.11
CA THR A 378 24.18 20.32 9.24
C THR A 378 22.76 19.82 9.46
N PHE A 379 22.46 19.38 10.67
CA PHE A 379 21.10 19.10 11.12
C PHE A 379 20.22 20.34 10.91
N GLU A 380 19.11 20.18 10.19
CA GLU A 380 18.12 21.25 9.93
C GLU A 380 16.91 21.10 10.83
N SER A 381 16.28 19.93 10.79
CA SER A 381 15.01 19.65 11.46
C SER A 381 14.87 18.16 11.75
N SER A 382 13.81 17.80 12.46
CA SER A 382 13.40 16.43 12.70
C SER A 382 11.88 16.35 12.76
N VAL A 383 11.31 15.27 12.26
CA VAL A 383 9.91 14.89 12.50
C VAL A 383 9.89 13.79 13.55
N ILE A 384 9.13 13.99 14.61
CA ILE A 384 9.04 13.05 15.73
C ILE A 384 7.76 12.24 15.53
N PHE A 385 7.88 10.91 15.53
CA PHE A 385 6.74 10.01 15.40
C PHE A 385 6.31 9.48 16.78
N ALA A 386 5.01 9.32 17.02
CA ALA A 386 4.51 8.84 18.30
C ALA A 386 4.80 7.34 18.49
N GLY A 387 5.76 7.01 19.35
CA GLY A 387 6.04 5.62 19.70
C GLY A 387 4.85 4.91 20.36
N GLU A 388 4.83 3.58 20.27
CA GLU A 388 3.80 2.69 20.87
C GLU A 388 3.37 3.16 22.26
N PRO A 389 2.06 3.33 22.51
CA PRO A 389 1.59 3.82 23.78
C PRO A 389 1.81 2.79 24.89
N SER A 390 2.40 3.24 25.98
CA SER A 390 2.71 2.40 27.13
C SER A 390 1.67 2.50 28.26
N SER A 391 0.89 3.59 28.25
CA SER A 391 -0.03 3.93 29.34
C SER A 391 -1.06 4.96 28.94
N ALA A 392 -2.33 4.68 29.20
CA ALA A 392 -3.40 5.66 29.22
C ALA A 392 -3.79 6.00 30.67
N TYR A 393 -4.01 7.28 30.96
CA TYR A 393 -4.55 7.74 32.24
C TYR A 393 -5.59 8.85 32.03
N VAL A 394 -6.78 8.67 32.58
CA VAL A 394 -7.90 9.62 32.43
C VAL A 394 -8.26 10.25 33.77
N SER A 395 -8.50 11.55 33.76
CA SER A 395 -9.02 12.29 34.92
C SER A 395 -9.95 13.39 34.46
N ASP A 396 -11.25 13.21 34.71
CA ASP A 396 -12.31 14.10 34.24
C ASP A 396 -12.31 14.15 32.70
N GLU A 397 -12.31 15.35 32.10
CA GLU A 397 -12.34 15.55 30.63
C GLU A 397 -10.95 15.53 29.97
N ILE A 398 -9.90 15.07 30.68
CA ILE A 398 -8.52 15.04 30.20
C ILE A 398 -7.97 13.62 30.25
N GLY A 399 -7.51 13.13 29.10
CA GLY A 399 -6.69 11.93 28.96
C GLY A 399 -5.21 12.26 28.83
N ILE A 400 -4.35 11.34 29.27
CA ILE A 400 -2.92 11.35 28.98
C ILE A 400 -2.55 10.00 28.40
N LEU A 401 -1.98 10.01 27.21
CA LEU A 401 -1.35 8.87 26.59
C LEU A 401 0.16 9.02 26.71
N ALA A 402 0.84 8.03 27.27
CA ALA A 402 2.29 7.98 27.31
C ALA A 402 2.78 7.25 26.07
N ASN A 403 3.36 7.97 25.14
CA ASN A 403 3.89 7.42 23.89
C ASN A 403 5.31 6.94 24.18
N GLY A 404 5.48 5.62 24.20
CA GLY A 404 6.56 4.90 24.88
C GLY A 404 7.97 5.35 24.55
N LEU A 405 8.17 6.07 23.44
CA LEU A 405 9.47 6.48 22.92
C LEU A 405 9.71 8.00 22.91
N ILE A 406 8.68 8.84 22.94
CA ILE A 406 8.83 10.26 22.58
C ILE A 406 8.23 11.27 23.55
N GLY A 407 7.30 10.89 24.44
CA GLY A 407 6.59 11.89 25.22
C GLY A 407 5.22 11.50 25.75
N LEU A 408 4.37 12.52 25.91
CA LEU A 408 2.98 12.38 26.32
C LEU A 408 2.05 13.16 25.39
N ASP A 409 0.92 12.57 25.04
CA ASP A 409 -0.19 13.28 24.41
C ASP A 409 -1.26 13.60 25.45
N LEU A 410 -1.68 14.87 25.48
CA LEU A 410 -2.79 15.33 26.30
C LEU A 410 -4.05 15.31 25.43
N ILE A 411 -5.03 14.51 25.83
CA ILE A 411 -6.24 14.22 25.06
C ILE A 411 -7.42 14.95 25.68
N ASN A 412 -8.24 15.56 24.83
CA ASN A 412 -9.52 16.13 25.18
C ASN A 412 -10.58 15.03 25.10
N LEU A 413 -11.26 14.79 26.21
CA LEU A 413 -12.33 13.81 26.35
C LEU A 413 -13.66 14.50 26.69
N THR A 414 -13.83 15.75 26.25
CA THR A 414 -15.12 16.46 26.36
C THR A 414 -16.19 15.78 25.50
N ASP A 415 -15.77 15.35 24.30
CA ASP A 415 -16.49 14.40 23.48
C ASP A 415 -15.69 13.11 23.51
N ILE A 416 -16.32 11.99 23.89
CA ILE A 416 -15.63 10.72 24.06
C ILE A 416 -15.75 9.84 22.82
N THR A 417 -16.67 10.17 21.91
CA THR A 417 -16.80 9.49 20.62
C THR A 417 -15.82 10.06 19.59
N ASP A 418 -15.34 11.29 19.82
CA ASP A 418 -14.31 11.97 19.02
C ASP A 418 -13.21 12.54 19.94
N PRO A 419 -12.36 11.67 20.52
CA PRO A 419 -11.24 12.10 21.34
C PRO A 419 -10.21 12.88 20.50
N THR A 420 -9.74 14.04 21.00
CA THR A 420 -8.85 14.93 20.21
C THR A 420 -7.60 15.35 20.96
N ILE A 421 -6.46 15.48 20.27
CA ILE A 421 -5.20 15.95 20.90
C ILE A 421 -5.29 17.45 21.24
N ILE A 422 -5.05 17.79 22.52
CA ILE A 422 -4.91 19.17 23.00
C ILE A 422 -3.50 19.69 22.74
N SER A 423 -2.49 18.90 23.13
CA SER A 423 -1.08 19.23 22.98
C SER A 423 -0.20 18.00 23.19
N LYS A 424 0.98 17.97 22.57
CA LYS A 424 2.02 16.98 22.81
C LYS A 424 3.12 17.55 23.72
N TYR A 425 3.66 16.71 24.61
CA TYR A 425 4.86 16.99 25.39
C TYR A 425 5.98 16.05 24.95
N GLU A 426 6.91 16.56 24.15
CA GLU A 426 7.93 15.74 23.51
C GLU A 426 9.31 15.89 24.17
N GLN A 427 9.99 14.77 24.38
CA GLN A 427 11.35 14.70 24.89
C GLN A 427 12.13 13.56 24.22
N VAL A 428 12.90 13.92 23.19
CA VAL A 428 13.78 13.00 22.44
C VAL A 428 14.73 12.23 23.38
N GLY A 429 14.73 10.91 23.27
CA GLY A 429 15.61 10.00 24.02
C GLY A 429 15.14 9.64 25.43
N VAL A 430 13.90 9.99 25.80
CA VAL A 430 13.29 9.60 27.06
C VAL A 430 12.00 8.85 26.80
N SER A 431 12.04 7.54 27.08
CA SER A 431 10.85 6.70 27.07
C SER A 431 9.98 6.97 28.29
N TYR A 432 8.67 7.07 28.09
CA TYR A 432 7.66 7.15 29.14
C TYR A 432 7.00 5.76 29.27
N TYR A 433 6.81 5.25 30.48
CA TYR A 433 6.28 3.89 30.69
C TYR A 433 4.92 3.90 31.39
N GLU A 434 4.78 4.70 32.43
CA GLU A 434 3.51 4.84 33.14
C GLU A 434 3.33 6.28 33.62
N THR A 435 2.08 6.75 33.59
CA THR A 435 1.72 8.09 34.05
C THR A 435 0.55 8.06 35.03
N ILE A 436 0.56 9.01 35.97
CA ILE A 436 -0.57 9.26 36.87
C ILE A 436 -0.82 10.77 36.97
N ILE A 437 -2.09 11.15 36.83
CA ILE A 437 -2.54 12.52 37.04
C ILE A 437 -2.96 12.71 38.50
N ASN A 438 -2.48 13.79 39.11
CA ASN A 438 -2.98 14.25 40.40
C ASN A 438 -3.22 15.77 40.36
N ASN A 439 -4.48 16.15 40.16
CA ASN A 439 -4.89 17.53 39.86
C ASN A 439 -4.19 18.03 38.58
N THR A 440 -3.36 19.07 38.70
CA THR A 440 -2.66 19.70 37.56
C THR A 440 -1.23 19.18 37.39
N LEU A 441 -0.85 18.08 38.05
CA LEU A 441 0.47 17.51 37.97
C LEU A 441 0.41 16.11 37.39
N VAL A 442 1.37 15.82 36.51
CA VAL A 442 1.57 14.49 35.93
C VAL A 442 2.86 13.92 36.47
N TYR A 443 2.81 12.69 36.97
CA TYR A 443 3.96 11.95 37.44
C TYR A 443 4.25 10.85 36.44
N CYS A 444 5.49 10.79 35.96
CA CYS A 444 5.89 9.91 34.86
C CYS A 444 7.03 9.00 35.31
N ALA A 445 6.87 7.70 35.14
CA ALA A 445 7.95 6.74 35.18
C ALA A 445 8.62 6.71 33.80
N THR A 446 9.93 6.96 33.75
CA THR A 446 10.66 7.13 32.50
C THR A 446 11.94 6.29 32.45
N SER A 447 12.60 6.23 31.28
CA SER A 447 13.91 5.59 31.11
C SER A 447 15.01 6.19 32.00
N VAL A 448 14.79 7.40 32.55
CA VAL A 448 15.75 8.10 33.42
C VAL A 448 15.36 8.00 34.91
N GLY A 449 14.07 7.86 35.23
CA GLY A 449 13.57 7.78 36.60
C GLY A 449 12.16 8.37 36.75
N LEU A 450 12.02 9.36 37.64
CA LEU A 450 10.75 10.09 37.83
C LEU A 450 10.84 11.46 37.19
N GLU A 451 9.91 11.77 36.29
CA GLU A 451 9.65 13.14 35.84
C GLU A 451 8.30 13.63 36.37
N ILE A 452 8.23 14.93 36.67
CA ILE A 452 7.01 15.59 37.16
C ILE A 452 6.72 16.77 36.24
N LEU A 453 5.55 16.78 35.62
CA LEU A 453 5.07 17.83 34.73
C LEU A 453 3.95 18.65 35.38
N ASP A 454 3.85 19.92 35.01
CA ASP A 454 2.73 20.82 35.31
C ASP A 454 1.88 20.99 34.06
N ILE A 455 0.60 20.60 34.17
CA ILE A 455 -0.43 20.70 33.14
C ILE A 455 -1.51 21.72 33.51
N THR A 456 -1.19 22.69 34.39
CA THR A 456 -2.12 23.81 34.70
C THR A 456 -2.54 24.56 33.44
N ASP A 457 -1.65 24.65 32.45
CA ASP A 457 -1.95 25.04 31.08
C ASP A 457 -1.82 23.80 30.20
N VAL A 458 -2.95 23.13 29.95
CA VAL A 458 -3.03 21.89 29.16
C VAL A 458 -2.58 22.07 27.71
N SER A 459 -2.49 23.31 27.21
CA SER A 459 -1.98 23.59 25.86
C SER A 459 -0.45 23.71 25.81
N ASN A 460 0.20 23.74 26.97
CA ASN A 460 1.65 23.92 27.08
C ASN A 460 2.16 23.24 28.38
N PRO A 461 2.17 21.90 28.42
CA PRO A 461 2.72 21.14 29.53
C PRO A 461 4.20 21.49 29.78
N THR A 462 4.62 21.56 31.04
CA THR A 462 6.00 21.93 31.39
C THR A 462 6.64 21.03 32.44
N SER A 463 7.90 20.64 32.23
CA SER A 463 8.67 19.88 33.22
C SER A 463 9.02 20.72 34.45
N LEU A 464 8.61 20.24 35.62
CA LEU A 464 8.91 20.84 36.93
C LEU A 464 10.18 20.28 37.55
N ALA A 465 10.38 18.97 37.46
CA ALA A 465 11.52 18.29 38.05
C ALA A 465 11.74 16.89 37.45
N THR A 466 13.00 16.52 37.32
CA THR A 466 13.45 15.16 37.01
C THR A 466 14.31 14.63 38.15
N LEU A 467 14.01 13.42 38.63
CA LEU A 467 14.81 12.69 39.61
C LEU A 467 15.40 11.44 38.93
N ALA A 468 16.66 11.54 38.52
CA ALA A 468 17.38 10.44 37.89
C ALA A 468 17.71 9.34 38.91
N VAL A 469 16.97 8.24 38.84
CA VAL A 469 17.14 7.05 39.70
C VAL A 469 17.35 5.76 38.89
N GLY A 470 17.48 5.89 37.56
CA GLY A 470 17.50 4.77 36.62
C GLY A 470 16.11 4.48 36.07
N LYS A 471 16.03 3.65 35.02
CA LYS A 471 14.80 3.28 34.34
C LYS A 471 13.72 2.83 35.33
N ALA A 472 12.55 3.43 35.24
CA ALA A 472 11.39 3.13 36.07
C ALA A 472 10.23 2.67 35.19
N LYS A 473 9.61 1.53 35.51
CA LYS A 473 8.57 0.92 34.66
C LYS A 473 7.15 1.21 35.14
N ALA A 474 6.96 1.27 36.46
CA ALA A 474 5.66 1.47 37.07
C ALA A 474 5.74 2.44 38.25
N LEU A 475 4.65 3.14 38.52
CA LEU A 475 4.54 4.06 39.63
C LEU A 475 3.15 4.01 40.26
N GLU A 476 3.08 4.22 41.57
CA GLU A 476 1.81 4.31 42.28
C GLU A 476 1.86 5.47 43.28
N PHE A 477 0.72 6.14 43.47
CA PHE A 477 0.62 7.35 44.26
C PHE A 477 -0.19 7.12 45.55
N ALA A 478 0.43 7.39 46.71
CA ALA A 478 -0.32 7.46 47.97
C ALA A 478 0.06 8.71 48.78
N ASP A 479 -0.96 9.52 49.09
CA ASP A 479 -0.87 10.79 49.82
C ASP A 479 0.05 11.85 49.16
N ASN A 480 1.35 11.81 49.45
CA ASN A 480 2.37 12.71 48.88
C ASN A 480 3.67 11.94 48.61
N ILE A 481 3.56 10.62 48.49
CA ILE A 481 4.64 9.69 48.23
C ILE A 481 4.36 9.01 46.90
N VAL A 482 5.34 9.06 46.00
CA VAL A 482 5.39 8.23 44.81
C VAL A 482 6.19 6.98 45.14
N TYR A 483 5.62 5.83 44.82
CA TYR A 483 6.28 4.53 44.87
C TYR A 483 6.68 4.18 43.45
N LEU A 484 7.96 3.84 43.24
CA LEU A 484 8.53 3.71 41.91
C LEU A 484 9.25 2.37 41.76
N ALA A 485 8.88 1.60 40.75
CA ALA A 485 9.49 0.32 40.39
C ALA A 485 10.63 0.59 39.41
N THR A 486 11.86 0.21 39.77
CA THR A 486 13.06 0.53 38.98
C THR A 486 13.81 -0.70 38.48
N GLU A 487 14.53 -0.54 37.36
CA GLU A 487 15.43 -1.55 36.77
C GLU A 487 16.66 -1.84 37.65
N SER A 488 16.93 -1.01 38.67
CA SER A 488 17.91 -1.34 39.71
C SER A 488 17.47 -2.48 40.65
N ASP A 489 16.47 -3.24 40.22
CA ASP A 489 15.85 -4.37 40.90
C ASP A 489 15.10 -4.00 42.20
N ASP A 490 14.62 -2.75 42.36
CA ASP A 490 14.13 -2.26 43.66
C ASP A 490 12.90 -1.32 43.60
N LEU A 491 12.15 -1.29 44.71
CA LEU A 491 11.04 -0.38 44.97
C LEU A 491 11.54 0.85 45.73
N LEU A 492 11.41 2.02 45.12
CA LEU A 492 11.80 3.30 45.71
C LEU A 492 10.60 4.05 46.27
N THR A 493 10.83 4.83 47.31
CA THR A 493 9.86 5.80 47.84
C THR A 493 10.38 7.21 47.66
N ILE A 494 9.55 8.08 47.09
CA ILE A 494 9.92 9.44 46.74
C ILE A 494 8.91 10.40 47.37
N ASN A 495 9.40 11.34 48.17
CA ASN A 495 8.57 12.42 48.71
C ASN A 495 8.40 13.52 47.67
N VAL A 496 7.15 13.76 47.28
CA VAL A 496 6.76 14.77 46.28
C VAL A 496 5.95 15.91 46.87
N THR A 497 6.01 16.11 48.20
CA THR A 497 5.35 17.27 48.88
C THR A 497 5.80 18.62 48.30
N ILE A 498 7.02 18.67 47.75
CA ILE A 498 7.52 19.79 46.96
C ILE A 498 7.83 19.25 45.55
N PRO A 499 6.88 19.34 44.60
CA PRO A 499 7.01 18.73 43.28
C PRO A 499 8.22 19.21 42.48
N THR A 500 8.66 20.45 42.69
CA THR A 500 9.87 21.00 42.04
C THR A 500 11.19 20.49 42.63
N ALA A 501 11.14 19.68 43.70
CA ALA A 501 12.30 19.16 44.40
C ALA A 501 11.99 17.81 45.06
N PRO A 502 11.66 16.77 44.27
CA PRO A 502 11.37 15.44 44.78
C PRO A 502 12.60 14.84 45.50
N VAL A 503 12.35 14.07 46.57
CA VAL A 503 13.42 13.48 47.39
C VAL A 503 13.17 12.01 47.62
N GLN A 504 14.10 11.16 47.14
CA GLN A 504 14.13 9.74 47.49
C GLN A 504 14.33 9.56 49.01
N LEU A 505 13.44 8.79 49.64
CA LEU A 505 13.43 8.52 51.08
C LEU A 505 14.14 7.21 51.43
N ASP A 506 13.77 6.12 50.74
CA ASP A 506 14.30 4.78 50.99
C ASP A 506 14.16 3.85 49.77
N ASN A 507 14.73 2.66 49.86
CA ASN A 507 14.61 1.55 48.91
C ASN A 507 14.33 0.24 49.67
N ALA A 508 13.57 -0.69 49.07
CA ALA A 508 13.12 -1.90 49.77
C ALA A 508 14.21 -3.00 49.83
N GLY A 509 15.25 -2.92 49.01
CA GLY A 509 16.30 -3.92 48.86
C GLY A 509 15.80 -5.20 48.17
N ILE A 510 14.86 -5.08 47.24
CA ILE A 510 14.48 -6.18 46.34
C ILE A 510 15.65 -6.43 45.37
N VAL A 511 15.75 -7.64 44.82
CA VAL A 511 16.85 -8.03 43.91
C VAL A 511 16.28 -8.77 42.69
N ASN A 512 15.14 -8.28 42.19
CA ASN A 512 14.55 -8.69 40.93
C ASN A 512 13.91 -7.47 40.25
N GLU A 513 13.84 -7.50 38.93
CA GLU A 513 13.11 -6.54 38.11
C GLU A 513 11.64 -6.46 38.55
N LEU A 514 11.11 -5.24 38.61
CA LEU A 514 9.74 -4.96 39.01
C LEU A 514 8.91 -4.52 37.80
N PHE A 515 7.68 -5.03 37.70
CA PHE A 515 6.80 -4.78 36.54
C PHE A 515 5.64 -3.85 36.88
N ASP A 516 4.96 -4.08 38.01
CA ASP A 516 3.78 -3.33 38.41
C ASP A 516 3.70 -3.18 39.95
N ILE A 517 2.95 -2.18 40.42
CA ILE A 517 2.79 -1.81 41.83
C ILE A 517 1.31 -1.58 42.14
N ALA A 518 0.82 -2.21 43.21
CA ALA A 518 -0.49 -1.87 43.77
C ALA A 518 -0.41 -1.59 45.28
N ILE A 519 -1.10 -0.55 45.76
CA ILE A 519 -1.08 -0.14 47.17
C ILE A 519 -2.39 -0.49 47.87
N ASN A 520 -2.28 -1.17 49.03
CA ASN A 520 -3.38 -1.35 49.96
C ASN A 520 -2.97 -0.98 51.38
N SER A 521 -3.48 0.17 51.83
CA SER A 521 -3.28 0.67 53.18
C SER A 521 -1.79 0.86 53.54
N ASN A 522 -1.21 -0.09 54.30
CA ASN A 522 0.17 -0.02 54.77
C ASN A 522 1.10 -0.96 54.00
N TYR A 523 0.64 -1.55 52.91
CA TYR A 523 1.41 -2.50 52.11
C TYR A 523 1.41 -2.09 50.64
N ALA A 524 2.60 -2.14 50.02
CA ALA A 524 2.76 -2.16 48.58
C ALA A 524 2.96 -3.60 48.13
N PHE A 525 2.27 -3.99 47.07
CA PHE A 525 2.41 -5.26 46.40
C PHE A 525 3.13 -4.99 45.08
N VAL A 526 4.20 -5.72 44.81
CA VAL A 526 5.02 -5.52 43.61
C VAL A 526 5.26 -6.83 42.91
N THR A 527 5.08 -6.85 41.60
CA THR A 527 5.33 -8.02 40.74
C THR A 527 6.78 -8.05 40.27
N MET A 528 7.27 -9.26 39.99
CA MET A 528 8.67 -9.53 39.68
C MET A 528 8.83 -10.52 38.51
N GLY A 529 7.89 -10.51 37.57
CA GLY A 529 7.85 -11.41 36.42
C GLY A 529 7.93 -12.88 36.85
N SER A 530 8.89 -13.62 36.31
CA SER A 530 9.13 -15.04 36.63
C SER A 530 9.41 -15.35 38.12
N ASN A 531 9.65 -14.33 38.96
CA ASN A 531 9.90 -14.49 40.40
C ASN A 531 8.64 -14.34 41.27
N GLY A 532 7.47 -14.07 40.68
CA GLY A 532 6.20 -13.91 41.39
C GLY A 532 6.03 -12.49 41.95
N TYR A 533 5.55 -12.34 43.19
CA TYR A 533 5.28 -11.02 43.78
C TYR A 533 5.80 -10.90 45.21
N SER A 534 6.10 -9.67 45.62
CA SER A 534 6.58 -9.31 46.95
C SER A 534 5.63 -8.32 47.62
N ILE A 535 5.55 -8.39 48.95
CA ILE A 535 4.74 -7.48 49.77
C ILE A 535 5.69 -6.70 50.65
N VAL A 536 5.63 -5.37 50.54
CA VAL A 536 6.50 -4.44 51.25
C VAL A 536 5.66 -3.65 52.26
N ASP A 537 6.10 -3.62 53.51
CA ASP A 537 5.52 -2.74 54.53
C ASP A 537 5.95 -1.30 54.25
N ILE A 538 4.97 -0.47 53.91
CA ILE A 538 5.12 0.96 53.56
C ILE A 538 4.57 1.87 54.65
N SER A 539 4.24 1.34 55.84
CA SER A 539 3.72 2.14 56.97
C SER A 539 4.65 3.28 57.41
N ASN A 540 5.94 3.17 57.09
CA ASN A 540 6.91 4.26 57.17
C ASN A 540 7.68 4.37 55.84
N PRO A 541 7.32 5.33 54.96
CA PRO A 541 7.97 5.52 53.66
C PRO A 541 9.47 5.86 53.74
N ALA A 542 10.02 6.19 54.91
CA ALA A 542 11.46 6.42 55.08
C ALA A 542 12.20 5.20 55.68
N SER A 543 11.54 4.05 55.78
CA SER A 543 12.09 2.80 56.30
C SER A 543 11.25 1.61 55.81
N LEU A 544 11.43 1.23 54.55
CA LEU A 544 10.76 0.10 53.92
C LEU A 544 11.25 -1.23 54.50
N SER A 545 10.39 -2.25 54.46
CA SER A 545 10.80 -3.61 54.77
C SER A 545 9.96 -4.64 54.04
N ILE A 546 10.61 -5.65 53.45
CA ILE A 546 9.94 -6.77 52.82
C ILE A 546 9.19 -7.58 53.90
N HIS A 547 7.86 -7.65 53.78
CA HIS A 547 6.99 -8.42 54.66
C HIS A 547 7.03 -9.91 54.29
N SER A 548 6.87 -10.22 53.00
CA SER A 548 6.84 -11.58 52.47
C SER A 548 7.01 -11.60 50.96
N THR A 549 7.48 -12.72 50.40
CA THR A 549 7.59 -12.94 48.95
C THR A 549 6.93 -14.26 48.57
N HIS A 550 6.19 -14.26 47.48
CA HIS A 550 5.37 -15.37 47.00
C HIS A 550 5.75 -15.71 45.57
N ALA A 551 6.05 -16.98 45.31
CA ALA A 551 6.36 -17.46 43.97
C ALA A 551 5.07 -17.75 43.20
N VAL A 552 5.12 -17.46 41.91
CA VAL A 552 4.07 -17.74 40.93
C VAL A 552 4.63 -18.69 39.86
N THR A 553 3.78 -19.47 39.20
CA THR A 553 4.23 -20.62 38.41
C THR A 553 4.77 -20.28 37.02
N VAL A 554 4.25 -19.23 36.39
CA VAL A 554 4.53 -18.88 34.97
C VAL A 554 5.08 -17.45 34.83
N GLY A 555 4.73 -16.56 35.75
CA GLY A 555 5.18 -15.17 35.77
C GLY A 555 4.15 -14.32 36.50
N ALA A 556 4.45 -13.06 36.77
CA ALA A 556 3.54 -12.10 37.33
C ALA A 556 3.92 -10.72 36.80
N ASP A 557 3.06 -10.13 35.99
CA ASP A 557 3.30 -8.80 35.38
C ASP A 557 2.34 -7.79 36.02
N GLY A 558 1.06 -7.81 35.67
CA GLY A 558 0.03 -6.95 36.27
C GLY A 558 -0.43 -7.36 37.67
N ILE A 559 -0.76 -6.36 38.50
CA ILE A 559 -1.25 -6.55 39.87
C ILE A 559 -2.32 -5.54 40.24
N PHE A 560 -3.38 -6.03 40.88
CA PHE A 560 -4.40 -5.16 41.45
C PHE A 560 -4.80 -5.61 42.85
N VAL A 561 -5.10 -4.67 43.73
CA VAL A 561 -5.52 -4.97 45.10
C VAL A 561 -6.73 -4.14 45.54
N ASN A 562 -7.79 -4.80 45.99
CA ASN A 562 -8.89 -4.16 46.72
C ASN A 562 -9.05 -4.86 48.07
N ASN A 563 -8.74 -4.16 49.17
CA ASN A 563 -8.97 -4.49 50.59
C ASN A 563 -8.87 -5.97 51.03
N THR A 564 -9.70 -6.86 50.46
CA THR A 564 -9.82 -8.30 50.72
C THR A 564 -9.29 -9.23 49.62
N VAL A 565 -9.16 -8.77 48.38
CA VAL A 565 -8.75 -9.57 47.21
C VAL A 565 -7.51 -8.93 46.54
N LEU A 566 -6.59 -9.80 46.15
CA LEU A 566 -5.42 -9.49 45.33
C LEU A 566 -5.56 -10.27 44.01
N SER A 567 -5.45 -9.56 42.89
CA SER A 567 -5.47 -10.11 41.54
C SER A 567 -4.06 -10.04 40.96
N ILE A 568 -3.61 -11.12 40.34
CA ILE A 568 -2.31 -11.20 39.67
C ILE A 568 -2.52 -11.70 38.24
N ALA A 569 -1.98 -10.98 37.27
CA ALA A 569 -1.83 -11.47 35.91
C ALA A 569 -0.67 -12.49 35.86
N GLU A 570 -0.97 -13.77 35.65
CA GLU A 570 0.02 -14.85 35.57
C GLU A 570 0.44 -15.17 34.12
N LEU A 571 0.55 -14.15 33.24
CA LEU A 571 0.87 -14.31 31.82
C LEU A 571 -0.08 -15.32 31.14
N THR A 572 0.46 -16.34 30.45
CA THR A 572 -0.29 -17.45 29.80
C THR A 572 -1.17 -18.30 30.75
N ASN A 573 -1.20 -17.98 32.04
CA ASN A 573 -2.16 -18.55 32.99
C ASN A 573 -3.37 -17.64 33.26
N GLY A 574 -3.53 -16.51 32.58
CA GLY A 574 -4.62 -15.57 32.83
C GLY A 574 -4.52 -14.93 34.22
N VAL A 575 -5.66 -14.68 34.88
CA VAL A 575 -5.69 -14.04 36.20
C VAL A 575 -5.90 -15.04 37.34
N GLN A 576 -5.08 -14.91 38.40
CA GLN A 576 -5.22 -15.64 39.66
C GLN A 576 -5.61 -14.69 40.80
N LEU A 577 -6.68 -15.06 41.51
CA LEU A 577 -7.15 -14.32 42.69
C LEU A 577 -6.64 -14.92 44.00
N TYR A 578 -6.31 -14.05 44.94
CA TYR A 578 -5.85 -14.38 46.28
C TYR A 578 -6.69 -13.65 47.34
N ASN A 579 -7.08 -14.36 48.39
CA ASN A 579 -7.69 -13.73 49.56
C ASN A 579 -6.60 -13.15 50.46
N ILE A 580 -6.66 -11.84 50.69
CA ILE A 580 -5.72 -11.06 51.50
C ILE A 580 -6.37 -10.41 52.72
N THR A 581 -7.55 -10.88 53.15
CA THR A 581 -8.25 -10.38 54.34
C THR A 581 -7.35 -10.40 55.59
N ASP A 582 -6.43 -11.37 55.67
CA ASP A 582 -5.29 -11.35 56.58
C ASP A 582 -3.99 -11.52 55.79
N ILE A 583 -3.20 -10.44 55.74
CA ILE A 583 -1.92 -10.37 55.02
C ILE A 583 -0.91 -11.43 55.48
N ASN A 584 -1.04 -11.96 56.70
CA ASN A 584 -0.17 -13.01 57.21
C ASN A 584 -0.58 -14.42 56.75
N THR A 585 -1.78 -14.57 56.18
CA THR A 585 -2.36 -15.85 55.76
C THR A 585 -3.04 -15.76 54.39
N ILE A 586 -2.27 -15.37 53.39
CA ILE A 586 -2.72 -15.30 51.99
C ILE A 586 -3.05 -16.71 51.48
N THR A 587 -4.20 -16.83 50.81
CA THR A 587 -4.65 -18.10 50.21
C THR A 587 -5.14 -17.87 48.80
N SER A 588 -4.74 -18.72 47.85
CA SER A 588 -5.28 -18.71 46.50
C SER A 588 -6.77 -19.07 46.55
N LEU A 589 -7.58 -18.31 45.83
CA LEU A 589 -8.97 -18.69 45.55
C LEU A 589 -8.95 -19.77 44.47
N ASP A 590 -9.81 -20.79 44.61
CA ASP A 590 -9.78 -22.02 43.80
C ASP A 590 -10.42 -21.80 42.41
N ASN A 591 -9.99 -20.75 41.69
CA ASN A 591 -10.44 -20.38 40.34
C ASN A 591 -9.31 -19.72 39.56
N LYS A 592 -9.07 -20.25 38.37
CA LYS A 592 -8.21 -19.70 37.31
C LYS A 592 -9.18 -19.27 36.20
N LEU A 593 -9.09 -18.04 35.70
CA LEU A 593 -9.70 -17.75 34.40
C LEU A 593 -8.88 -18.53 33.37
N VAL A 594 -9.47 -19.57 32.76
CA VAL A 594 -8.78 -20.41 31.79
C VAL A 594 -8.89 -19.75 30.43
N GLY A 595 -7.86 -19.00 30.05
CA GLY A 595 -7.52 -18.65 28.68
C GLY A 595 -6.04 -18.97 28.45
N THR A 596 -5.63 -19.18 27.21
CA THR A 596 -4.21 -19.28 26.81
C THR A 596 -3.52 -17.92 26.76
N HIS A 597 -4.27 -16.85 27.00
CA HIS A 597 -3.91 -15.47 26.69
C HIS A 597 -2.88 -14.91 27.68
N ASN A 598 -1.98 -14.11 27.14
CA ASN A 598 -0.88 -13.48 27.84
C ASN A 598 -1.34 -12.19 28.52
N VAL A 599 -2.00 -12.34 29.67
CA VAL A 599 -2.52 -11.19 30.43
C VAL A 599 -1.36 -10.35 30.96
N THR A 600 -1.38 -9.05 30.64
CA THR A 600 -0.34 -8.08 31.00
C THR A 600 -0.79 -7.15 32.12
N LYS A 601 -2.03 -6.64 32.09
CA LYS A 601 -2.57 -5.74 33.13
C LYS A 601 -3.90 -6.21 33.69
N VAL A 602 -4.17 -5.84 34.95
CA VAL A 602 -5.44 -6.13 35.65
C VAL A 602 -5.93 -4.87 36.33
N PHE A 603 -7.20 -4.54 36.13
CA PHE A 603 -7.86 -3.41 36.77
C PHE A 603 -9.19 -3.85 37.39
N TYR A 604 -9.66 -3.12 38.40
CA TYR A 604 -10.93 -3.43 39.07
C TYR A 604 -11.77 -2.15 39.15
N HIS A 605 -13.00 -2.23 38.65
CA HIS A 605 -13.99 -1.17 38.79
C HIS A 605 -15.32 -1.79 39.22
N GLY A 606 -15.99 -1.19 40.22
CA GLY A 606 -17.24 -1.74 40.74
C GLY A 606 -17.10 -3.18 41.28
N ASP A 607 -17.82 -4.12 40.68
CA ASP A 607 -17.82 -5.56 40.99
C ASP A 607 -17.15 -6.41 39.87
N ASP A 608 -16.45 -5.77 38.93
CA ASP A 608 -15.84 -6.38 37.75
C ASP A 608 -14.31 -6.26 37.72
N ILE A 609 -13.67 -7.22 37.06
CA ILE A 609 -12.23 -7.22 36.77
C ILE A 609 -12.05 -7.06 35.26
N TYR A 610 -11.28 -6.06 34.89
CA TYR A 610 -10.89 -5.77 33.51
C TYR A 610 -9.46 -6.23 33.31
N VAL A 611 -9.17 -6.86 32.18
CA VAL A 611 -7.83 -7.39 31.88
C VAL A 611 -7.46 -7.07 30.44
N THR A 612 -6.21 -6.71 30.22
CA THR A 612 -5.60 -6.66 28.89
C THR A 612 -4.77 -7.91 28.67
N ALA A 613 -4.82 -8.46 27.47
CA ALA A 613 -4.00 -9.56 27.02
C ALA A 613 -3.24 -9.16 25.76
N LYS A 614 -1.93 -9.42 25.75
CA LYS A 614 -1.04 -9.04 24.63
C LYS A 614 -1.32 -9.79 23.32
N ASP A 615 -2.24 -10.74 23.33
CA ASP A 615 -2.53 -11.63 22.20
C ASP A 615 -4.03 -11.74 21.92
N ASP A 616 -4.87 -10.98 22.65
CA ASP A 616 -6.31 -11.20 22.62
C ASP A 616 -7.12 -9.99 23.18
N GLY A 617 -6.60 -8.76 23.08
CA GLY A 617 -7.30 -7.53 23.47
C GLY A 617 -7.75 -7.43 24.94
N VAL A 618 -8.99 -6.98 25.17
CA VAL A 618 -9.56 -6.65 26.49
C VAL A 618 -10.69 -7.61 26.89
N PHE A 619 -10.70 -8.05 28.16
CA PHE A 619 -11.79 -8.87 28.72
C PHE A 619 -12.40 -8.27 29.99
N ILE A 620 -13.70 -8.48 30.15
CA ILE A 620 -14.45 -8.19 31.38
C ILE A 620 -14.84 -9.49 32.07
N ILE A 621 -14.48 -9.58 33.35
CA ILE A 621 -14.70 -10.74 34.21
C ILE A 621 -15.61 -10.34 35.38
N GLU A 622 -16.73 -11.05 35.53
CA GLU A 622 -17.63 -10.86 36.66
C GLU A 622 -16.95 -11.33 37.96
N ALA A 623 -16.70 -10.40 38.90
CA ALA A 623 -16.06 -10.71 40.18
C ALA A 623 -17.05 -10.73 41.36
N SER A 624 -18.35 -10.57 41.10
CA SER A 624 -19.45 -10.67 42.06
C SER A 624 -19.50 -12.05 42.78
N ASN A 625 -19.01 -13.09 42.11
CA ASN A 625 -18.85 -14.44 42.66
C ASN A 625 -17.40 -14.94 42.53
N PRO A 626 -16.52 -14.65 43.51
CA PRO A 626 -15.12 -15.09 43.47
C PRO A 626 -14.94 -16.62 43.46
N SER A 627 -16.02 -17.38 43.66
CA SER A 627 -16.05 -18.84 43.59
C SER A 627 -16.42 -19.40 42.21
N ALA A 628 -16.77 -18.56 41.24
CA ALA A 628 -16.89 -18.91 39.82
C ALA A 628 -16.73 -17.63 38.97
N LEU A 629 -15.51 -17.38 38.48
CA LEU A 629 -15.23 -16.28 37.54
C LEU A 629 -15.68 -16.68 36.13
N GLY A 630 -16.37 -15.78 35.43
CA GLY A 630 -16.73 -15.93 34.02
C GLY A 630 -16.46 -14.62 33.29
N ALA A 631 -15.82 -14.72 32.12
CA ALA A 631 -15.76 -13.61 31.19
C ALA A 631 -17.13 -13.45 30.52
N TYR A 632 -17.60 -12.22 30.41
CA TYR A 632 -18.86 -11.89 29.71
C TYR A 632 -18.72 -10.69 28.77
N GLY A 633 -17.59 -9.97 28.84
CA GLY A 633 -17.20 -8.91 27.92
C GLY A 633 -15.88 -9.26 27.24
N TYR A 634 -15.75 -8.98 25.96
CA TYR A 634 -14.53 -9.14 25.16
C TYR A 634 -14.50 -8.11 24.04
N PHE A 635 -13.33 -7.55 23.78
CA PHE A 635 -13.06 -6.67 22.65
C PHE A 635 -11.64 -6.94 22.16
N ASN A 636 -11.47 -7.11 20.85
CA ASN A 636 -10.17 -7.26 20.21
C ASN A 636 -10.29 -6.75 18.78
N ASP A 637 -9.50 -5.73 18.49
CA ASP A 637 -9.34 -5.06 17.20
C ASP A 637 -8.18 -5.64 16.37
N GLY A 638 -7.49 -6.66 16.89
CA GLY A 638 -6.26 -7.21 16.31
C GLY A 638 -4.99 -6.75 17.03
N GLY A 639 -5.10 -5.71 17.88
CA GLY A 639 -3.99 -5.08 18.57
C GLY A 639 -3.64 -5.70 19.92
N SER A 640 -2.48 -5.32 20.42
CA SER A 640 -1.93 -5.74 21.69
C SER A 640 -2.12 -4.63 22.72
N SER A 641 -3.24 -4.71 23.43
CA SER A 641 -3.58 -3.76 24.48
C SER A 641 -2.54 -3.77 25.62
N VAL A 642 -1.83 -2.65 25.77
CA VAL A 642 -0.71 -2.50 26.71
C VAL A 642 -1.19 -2.05 28.09
N ASN A 643 -2.23 -1.21 28.12
CA ASN A 643 -2.73 -0.59 29.34
C ASN A 643 -4.24 -0.33 29.25
N LEU A 644 -4.90 -0.27 30.41
CA LEU A 644 -6.31 0.06 30.46
C LEU A 644 -6.65 0.86 31.73
N MET A 645 -7.62 1.75 31.60
CA MET A 645 -8.24 2.46 32.71
C MET A 645 -9.76 2.47 32.56
N VAL A 646 -10.47 2.36 33.68
CA VAL A 646 -11.94 2.52 33.71
C VAL A 646 -12.30 3.78 34.49
N TYR A 647 -13.01 4.69 33.84
CA TYR A 647 -13.50 5.93 34.44
C TYR A 647 -14.97 6.15 34.01
N ASP A 648 -15.87 6.29 35.00
CA ASP A 648 -17.32 6.44 34.81
C ASP A 648 -17.99 5.34 33.93
N ASP A 649 -17.61 4.08 34.18
CA ASP A 649 -18.07 2.89 33.42
C ASP A 649 -17.67 2.86 31.92
N ILE A 650 -16.81 3.78 31.48
CA ILE A 650 -16.16 3.80 30.16
C ILE A 650 -14.74 3.26 30.29
N LEU A 651 -14.32 2.45 29.31
CA LEU A 651 -12.98 1.88 29.24
C LEU A 651 -12.12 2.73 28.31
N TYR A 652 -10.92 3.04 28.75
CA TYR A 652 -9.91 3.74 27.97
C TYR A 652 -8.71 2.83 27.83
N VAL A 653 -8.41 2.43 26.61
CA VAL A 653 -7.41 1.41 26.28
C VAL A 653 -6.26 2.09 25.56
N ALA A 654 -5.03 1.77 25.97
CA ALA A 654 -3.85 2.05 25.17
C ALA A 654 -3.50 0.79 24.40
N ASP A 655 -3.58 0.87 23.09
CA ASP A 655 -3.34 -0.24 22.15
C ASP A 655 -2.16 0.08 21.24
N ASP A 656 -1.42 -0.92 20.79
CA ASP A 656 -0.30 -0.72 19.87
C ASP A 656 -0.71 -0.51 18.41
N LEU A 657 -1.96 -0.83 18.03
CA LEU A 657 -2.52 -0.52 16.69
C LEU A 657 -3.26 0.82 16.65
N ASP A 658 -4.35 0.95 17.41
CA ASP A 658 -5.25 2.12 17.36
C ASP A 658 -4.87 3.22 18.36
N SER A 659 -3.71 3.06 19.01
CA SER A 659 -3.11 3.97 19.98
C SER A 659 -3.93 4.24 21.26
N PHE A 660 -5.10 4.85 21.13
CA PHE A 660 -6.01 5.15 22.23
C PHE A 660 -7.46 4.91 21.83
N GLU A 661 -8.08 3.91 22.47
CA GLU A 661 -9.48 3.57 22.23
C GLU A 661 -10.36 3.91 23.43
N VAL A 662 -11.60 4.28 23.13
CA VAL A 662 -12.68 4.50 24.09
C VAL A 662 -13.75 3.44 23.85
N LEU A 663 -13.87 2.49 24.78
CA LEU A 663 -14.83 1.39 24.69
C LEU A 663 -16.01 1.58 25.65
N GLY A 664 -17.19 1.32 25.12
CA GLY A 664 -18.46 1.33 25.84
C GLY A 664 -19.01 -0.07 26.01
N LYS A 665 -19.83 -0.25 27.04
CA LYS A 665 -20.59 -1.49 27.21
C LYS A 665 -21.74 -1.53 26.19
N ASP A 666 -21.94 -2.68 25.58
CA ASP A 666 -23.04 -2.98 24.66
C ASP A 666 -23.88 -4.13 25.27
N THR A 667 -25.19 -3.92 25.46
CA THR A 667 -26.04 -4.86 26.22
C THR A 667 -26.78 -5.87 25.35
N ASP A 668 -27.20 -5.46 24.16
CA ASP A 668 -28.03 -6.22 23.23
C ASP A 668 -27.30 -6.66 21.97
N TYR A 669 -26.01 -6.33 21.87
CA TYR A 669 -25.05 -6.85 20.91
C TYR A 669 -25.34 -6.38 19.49
N ASP A 670 -25.68 -5.11 19.34
CA ASP A 670 -25.99 -4.46 18.07
C ASP A 670 -24.86 -3.55 17.56
N ARG A 671 -23.72 -3.52 18.29
CA ARG A 671 -22.54 -2.68 18.04
C ARG A 671 -22.70 -1.20 18.42
N LEU A 672 -23.81 -0.78 19.00
CA LEU A 672 -23.99 0.56 19.54
C LEU A 672 -23.82 0.54 21.06
N ALA A 673 -23.04 1.46 21.63
CA ALA A 673 -22.78 1.40 23.06
C ALA A 673 -24.00 1.88 23.85
N ASP A 674 -24.27 1.27 25.00
CA ASP A 674 -25.29 1.69 25.97
C ASP A 674 -25.21 3.21 26.25
N PHE A 675 -23.98 3.75 26.26
CA PHE A 675 -23.75 5.18 26.47
C PHE A 675 -24.29 6.03 25.31
N GLU A 676 -24.01 5.63 24.07
CA GLU A 676 -24.41 6.37 22.87
C GLU A 676 -25.91 6.30 22.66
N GLU A 677 -26.52 5.14 22.83
CA GLU A 677 -27.97 4.96 22.75
C GLU A 677 -28.72 5.88 23.73
N ASN A 678 -28.25 5.95 24.99
CA ASN A 678 -28.92 6.77 26.01
C ASN A 678 -28.68 8.28 25.87
N ASN A 679 -27.54 8.70 25.32
CA ASN A 679 -27.10 10.09 25.38
C ASN A 679 -27.05 10.80 24.01
N ILE A 680 -26.92 10.04 22.92
CA ILE A 680 -26.73 10.54 21.55
C ILE A 680 -27.92 10.13 20.68
N TRP A 681 -28.18 8.82 20.56
CA TRP A 681 -29.04 8.26 19.52
C TRP A 681 -30.51 8.06 19.93
N THR A 682 -30.79 8.04 21.24
CA THR A 682 -32.14 7.88 21.81
C THR A 682 -32.85 6.54 21.53
N THR A 683 -32.09 5.52 21.16
CA THR A 683 -32.50 4.10 21.05
C THR A 683 -32.60 3.41 22.42
N ASP A 684 -33.13 2.17 22.47
CA ASP A 684 -33.27 1.39 23.72
C ASP A 684 -32.13 0.37 23.85
N PRO A 685 -31.21 0.51 24.84
CA PRO A 685 -30.01 -0.33 25.06
C PRO A 685 -30.30 -1.75 25.57
N ALA A 686 -31.44 -2.28 25.19
CA ALA A 686 -31.87 -3.63 25.49
C ALA A 686 -32.62 -4.26 24.31
N ILE A 687 -32.73 -3.54 23.18
CA ILE A 687 -33.39 -3.92 21.96
C ILE A 687 -32.49 -3.51 20.79
N ALA A 688 -31.75 -4.48 20.25
CA ALA A 688 -30.84 -4.32 19.11
C ALA A 688 -31.42 -3.72 17.80
N ASP A 689 -32.74 -3.51 17.74
CA ASP A 689 -33.51 -3.03 16.59
C ASP A 689 -34.76 -2.35 17.20
N THR A 690 -34.60 -1.08 17.53
CA THR A 690 -35.51 -0.31 18.39
C THR A 690 -36.86 -0.08 17.71
N ASP A 691 -36.88 0.12 16.38
CA ASP A 691 -38.08 0.45 15.62
C ASP A 691 -38.67 -0.75 14.84
N SER A 692 -37.92 -1.85 14.73
CA SER A 692 -38.30 -3.12 14.12
C SER A 692 -38.47 -3.07 12.59
N ASP A 693 -37.66 -2.26 11.91
CA ASP A 693 -37.59 -2.16 10.44
C ASP A 693 -36.75 -3.31 9.83
N GLY A 694 -35.84 -3.88 10.60
CA GLY A 694 -34.96 -4.99 10.24
C GLY A 694 -33.47 -4.65 10.13
N ILE A 695 -33.08 -3.40 10.34
CA ILE A 695 -31.69 -2.95 10.52
C ILE A 695 -31.42 -2.86 12.04
N LEU A 696 -30.20 -3.17 12.47
CA LEU A 696 -29.84 -3.02 13.89
C LEU A 696 -29.49 -1.56 14.18
N ASP A 697 -29.74 -1.05 15.39
CA ASP A 697 -29.51 0.37 15.71
C ASP A 697 -28.05 0.79 15.42
N GLY A 698 -27.07 -0.07 15.73
CA GLY A 698 -25.67 0.17 15.38
C GLY A 698 -25.39 0.13 13.87
N ASP A 699 -26.04 -0.78 13.13
CA ASP A 699 -25.92 -0.87 11.67
C ASP A 699 -26.53 0.37 10.98
N GLU A 700 -27.62 0.91 11.53
CA GLU A 700 -28.23 2.14 11.03
C GLU A 700 -27.31 3.33 11.25
N VAL A 701 -26.72 3.48 12.45
CA VAL A 701 -25.77 4.56 12.73
C VAL A 701 -24.62 4.53 11.72
N ASP A 702 -24.02 3.36 11.49
CA ASP A 702 -22.97 3.16 10.47
C ASP A 702 -23.49 3.56 9.07
N TYR A 703 -24.63 3.00 8.65
CA TYR A 703 -25.22 3.22 7.32
C TYR A 703 -25.46 4.70 7.00
N TRP A 704 -25.96 5.46 7.97
CA TRP A 704 -26.26 6.88 7.81
C TRP A 704 -25.01 7.76 7.88
N GLN A 705 -24.06 7.43 8.75
CA GLN A 705 -22.81 8.19 8.88
C GLN A 705 -21.94 8.07 7.63
N ASP A 706 -21.82 6.87 7.06
CA ASP A 706 -21.06 6.61 5.82
C ASP A 706 -21.59 7.43 4.61
N ARG A 707 -22.83 7.92 4.69
CA ARG A 707 -23.48 8.74 3.66
C ARG A 707 -23.51 10.23 3.98
N ASP A 708 -22.84 10.68 5.06
CA ASP A 708 -22.90 12.04 5.58
C ASP A 708 -24.33 12.50 5.96
N ILE A 709 -25.23 11.55 6.28
CA ILE A 709 -26.61 11.81 6.66
C ILE A 709 -26.71 11.83 8.18
N ASN A 710 -27.36 12.85 8.74
CA ASN A 710 -27.60 12.89 10.18
C ASN A 710 -28.74 11.91 10.54
N PRO A 711 -28.49 10.84 11.32
CA PRO A 711 -29.51 9.82 11.65
C PRO A 711 -30.71 10.36 12.43
N LEU A 712 -30.55 11.53 13.06
CA LEU A 712 -31.60 12.22 13.83
C LEU A 712 -32.38 13.23 12.97
N PHE A 713 -32.07 13.31 11.67
CA PHE A 713 -32.83 14.10 10.73
C PHE A 713 -34.14 13.39 10.39
N ASP A 714 -35.14 14.19 10.05
CA ASP A 714 -36.53 13.78 9.80
C ASP A 714 -36.80 14.17 8.34
N PHE A 715 -36.73 13.19 7.43
CA PHE A 715 -36.71 13.43 5.97
C PHE A 715 -38.10 13.76 5.43
N ASP A 716 -39.12 13.05 5.91
CA ASP A 716 -40.51 13.14 5.45
C ASP A 716 -41.40 14.08 6.30
N LEU A 717 -40.88 14.54 7.45
CA LEU A 717 -41.51 15.42 8.45
C LEU A 717 -42.58 14.74 9.32
N ASP A 718 -42.50 13.43 9.52
CA ASP A 718 -43.41 12.67 10.36
C ASP A 718 -43.12 12.78 11.88
N THR A 719 -41.97 13.36 12.23
CA THR A 719 -41.40 13.63 13.57
C THR A 719 -40.54 12.55 14.22
N PHE A 720 -40.36 11.39 13.58
CA PHE A 720 -39.27 10.46 13.91
C PHE A 720 -38.02 10.86 13.12
N GLY A 721 -36.85 10.48 13.61
CA GLY A 721 -35.63 10.58 12.82
C GLY A 721 -35.36 9.21 12.23
N ASN A 722 -34.56 9.13 11.16
CA ASN A 722 -34.31 7.89 10.43
C ASN A 722 -34.05 6.68 11.36
N LEU A 723 -33.23 6.84 12.40
CA LEU A 723 -32.92 5.78 13.39
C LEU A 723 -34.12 5.24 14.22
N LEU A 724 -35.27 5.88 14.13
CA LEU A 724 -36.49 5.50 14.84
C LEU A 724 -37.70 5.47 13.90
N ASP A 725 -37.44 5.59 12.60
CA ASP A 725 -38.43 5.64 11.55
C ASP A 725 -38.33 4.39 10.68
N ILE A 726 -39.46 3.70 10.57
CA ILE A 726 -39.50 2.39 9.92
C ILE A 726 -39.62 2.49 8.39
N ASP A 727 -39.83 3.69 7.86
CA ASP A 727 -40.16 4.01 6.46
C ASP A 727 -39.78 5.49 6.20
N SER A 728 -38.47 5.75 6.07
CA SER A 728 -37.85 7.08 6.13
C SER A 728 -38.30 8.05 5.03
N ASP A 729 -38.77 7.56 3.89
CA ASP A 729 -39.26 8.37 2.78
C ASP A 729 -40.79 8.27 2.54
N ASP A 730 -41.49 7.48 3.36
CA ASP A 730 -42.94 7.35 3.43
C ASP A 730 -43.54 6.73 2.13
N ASP A 731 -42.77 5.86 1.45
CA ASP A 731 -43.09 5.17 0.20
C ASP A 731 -43.78 3.80 0.40
N THR A 732 -43.82 3.32 1.65
CA THR A 732 -44.44 2.05 2.11
C THR A 732 -43.59 0.79 2.01
N ILE A 733 -42.38 0.87 1.48
CA ILE A 733 -41.31 -0.07 1.74
C ILE A 733 -40.68 0.34 3.09
N ILE A 734 -40.16 -0.63 3.85
CA ILE A 734 -39.48 -0.32 5.11
C ILE A 734 -37.98 -0.29 4.87
N ASP A 735 -37.25 0.56 5.58
CA ASP A 735 -35.83 0.83 5.32
C ASP A 735 -35.00 -0.46 5.25
N GLY A 736 -35.16 -1.37 6.22
CA GLY A 736 -34.49 -2.66 6.20
C GLY A 736 -34.79 -3.56 4.99
N VAL A 737 -35.94 -3.40 4.33
CA VAL A 737 -36.23 -4.11 3.06
C VAL A 737 -35.52 -3.43 1.90
N GLU A 738 -35.49 -2.11 1.87
CA GLU A 738 -34.79 -1.34 0.84
C GLU A 738 -33.30 -1.65 0.87
N VAL A 739 -32.67 -1.48 2.02
CA VAL A 739 -31.22 -1.68 2.19
C VAL A 739 -30.82 -3.14 1.93
N TYR A 740 -31.45 -4.12 2.58
CA TYR A 740 -30.97 -5.51 2.50
C TYR A 740 -31.51 -6.33 1.33
N PHE A 741 -32.66 -5.97 0.77
CA PHE A 741 -33.27 -6.75 -0.30
C PHE A 741 -33.13 -6.11 -1.67
N TRP A 742 -33.33 -4.79 -1.76
CA TRP A 742 -33.28 -4.07 -3.03
C TRP A 742 -31.97 -3.31 -3.25
N GLY A 743 -31.25 -2.96 -2.19
CA GLY A 743 -30.13 -2.01 -2.27
C GLY A 743 -30.57 -0.61 -2.72
N SER A 744 -31.84 -0.27 -2.56
CA SER A 744 -32.37 1.09 -2.81
C SER A 744 -32.03 2.02 -1.62
N ASP A 745 -32.13 3.33 -1.84
CA ASP A 745 -31.89 4.36 -0.83
C ASP A 745 -33.20 4.64 -0.07
N PRO A 746 -33.31 4.25 1.20
CA PRO A 746 -34.52 4.42 2.02
C PRO A 746 -34.91 5.89 2.30
N ASN A 747 -34.08 6.87 1.94
CA ASN A 747 -34.48 8.29 1.97
C ASN A 747 -35.00 8.79 0.62
N ASN A 748 -35.04 7.96 -0.41
CA ASN A 748 -35.31 8.40 -1.76
C ASN A 748 -36.43 7.61 -2.43
N LEU A 749 -37.56 8.30 -2.58
CA LEU A 749 -38.74 7.81 -3.27
C LEU A 749 -38.50 7.25 -4.70
N ASP A 750 -37.37 7.55 -5.32
CA ASP A 750 -36.96 7.19 -6.69
C ASP A 750 -35.44 7.02 -6.69
N SER A 751 -34.98 5.86 -6.21
CA SER A 751 -33.59 5.60 -5.83
C SER A 751 -32.60 5.63 -6.98
N ASP A 752 -33.03 5.33 -8.19
CA ASP A 752 -32.21 5.32 -9.40
C ASP A 752 -32.49 6.48 -10.37
N ASP A 753 -33.34 7.42 -9.97
CA ASP A 753 -33.70 8.66 -10.69
C ASP A 753 -34.30 8.40 -12.10
N ASP A 754 -34.88 7.23 -12.35
CA ASP A 754 -35.45 6.87 -13.65
C ASP A 754 -36.88 7.43 -13.88
N ASN A 755 -37.49 8.05 -12.85
CA ASN A 755 -38.85 8.59 -12.78
C ASN A 755 -39.97 7.57 -12.47
N LEU A 756 -39.63 6.35 -12.06
CA LEU A 756 -40.48 5.43 -11.31
C LEU A 756 -40.14 5.60 -9.82
N SER A 757 -41.14 5.41 -8.96
CA SER A 757 -40.84 5.37 -7.52
C SER A 757 -40.59 3.94 -7.08
N ASP A 758 -39.78 3.76 -6.04
CA ASP A 758 -39.39 2.45 -5.53
C ASP A 758 -40.62 1.56 -5.22
N GLU A 759 -41.66 2.12 -4.58
CA GLU A 759 -42.97 1.46 -4.40
C GLU A 759 -43.57 0.96 -5.72
N ASP A 760 -43.58 1.81 -6.75
CA ASP A 760 -44.21 1.52 -8.03
C ASP A 760 -43.43 0.45 -8.78
N GLU A 761 -42.11 0.46 -8.69
CA GLU A 761 -41.26 -0.58 -9.26
C GLU A 761 -41.49 -1.91 -8.58
N VAL A 762 -41.44 -1.96 -7.26
CA VAL A 762 -41.60 -3.20 -6.50
C VAL A 762 -43.02 -3.76 -6.61
N ASN A 763 -44.05 -2.90 -6.52
CA ASN A 763 -45.44 -3.33 -6.40
C ASN A 763 -46.25 -3.27 -7.70
N THR A 764 -45.89 -2.42 -8.65
CA THR A 764 -46.64 -2.19 -9.89
C THR A 764 -45.93 -2.78 -11.11
N TYR A 765 -44.65 -2.47 -11.34
CA TYR A 765 -43.92 -2.79 -12.57
C TYR A 765 -43.05 -4.04 -12.48
N PHE A 766 -42.71 -4.46 -11.26
CA PHE A 766 -41.79 -5.55 -10.95
C PHE A 766 -40.38 -5.34 -11.52
N THR A 767 -39.95 -4.08 -11.58
CA THR A 767 -38.59 -3.63 -11.88
C THR A 767 -37.79 -3.48 -10.57
N HIS A 768 -36.50 -3.19 -10.67
CA HIS A 768 -35.57 -3.17 -9.56
C HIS A 768 -35.24 -1.72 -9.15
N PRO A 769 -35.63 -1.25 -7.95
CA PRO A 769 -35.67 0.18 -7.65
C PRO A 769 -34.32 0.90 -7.50
N ALA A 770 -33.23 0.14 -7.38
CA ALA A 770 -31.89 0.70 -7.38
C ALA A 770 -31.20 0.66 -8.76
N LYS A 771 -31.94 0.37 -9.84
CA LYS A 771 -31.39 0.14 -11.18
C LYS A 771 -32.30 0.76 -12.24
N SER A 772 -31.86 1.89 -12.77
CA SER A 772 -32.61 2.62 -13.80
C SER A 772 -32.93 1.79 -15.06
N ASP A 773 -32.14 0.74 -15.31
CA ASP A 773 -32.30 -0.25 -16.38
C ASP A 773 -32.25 -1.64 -15.71
N THR A 774 -33.42 -2.25 -15.49
CA THR A 774 -33.54 -3.48 -14.70
C THR A 774 -32.96 -4.70 -15.42
N ASP A 775 -33.03 -4.73 -16.75
CA ASP A 775 -32.64 -5.87 -17.56
C ASP A 775 -31.34 -5.70 -18.35
N ASP A 776 -30.68 -4.56 -18.14
CA ASP A 776 -29.35 -4.15 -18.61
C ASP A 776 -29.28 -4.13 -20.16
N ASP A 777 -30.32 -3.60 -20.83
CA ASP A 777 -30.48 -3.61 -22.28
C ASP A 777 -30.18 -2.28 -23.01
N GLU A 778 -29.77 -1.26 -22.25
CA GLU A 778 -29.51 0.14 -22.65
C GLU A 778 -30.76 1.06 -22.69
N LEU A 779 -31.92 0.62 -22.21
CA LEU A 779 -33.11 1.45 -22.00
C LEU A 779 -33.47 1.54 -20.52
N ASP A 780 -33.88 2.74 -20.07
CA ASP A 780 -34.42 2.86 -18.71
C ASP A 780 -35.85 2.29 -18.61
N ASP A 781 -36.19 1.79 -17.41
CA ASP A 781 -37.45 1.09 -17.14
C ASP A 781 -38.65 2.01 -17.41
N TYR A 782 -38.57 3.26 -16.94
CA TYR A 782 -39.56 4.29 -17.26
C TYR A 782 -39.77 4.44 -18.78
N GLY A 783 -38.70 4.45 -19.55
CA GLY A 783 -38.67 4.64 -20.99
C GLY A 783 -39.23 3.46 -21.77
N GLU A 784 -39.08 2.25 -21.28
CA GLU A 784 -39.72 1.05 -21.81
C GLU A 784 -41.22 1.00 -21.51
N ILE A 785 -41.60 1.35 -20.27
CA ILE A 785 -42.98 1.33 -19.80
C ILE A 785 -43.80 2.46 -20.45
N PHE A 786 -43.27 3.68 -20.47
CA PHE A 786 -44.00 4.89 -20.88
C PHE A 786 -43.56 5.47 -22.24
N GLY A 787 -42.42 5.04 -22.76
CA GLY A 787 -41.97 5.27 -24.14
C GLY A 787 -40.91 6.35 -24.33
N TYR A 788 -39.82 5.98 -25.02
CA TYR A 788 -38.72 6.86 -25.42
C TYR A 788 -39.01 7.83 -26.59
N TYR A 789 -38.21 8.90 -26.70
CA TYR A 789 -38.27 9.92 -27.76
C TYR A 789 -37.12 9.76 -28.79
N ALA A 790 -37.32 8.92 -29.81
CA ALA A 790 -36.67 8.87 -31.14
C ALA A 790 -35.11 8.74 -31.25
N PRO A 791 -34.59 7.86 -32.13
CA PRO A 791 -33.15 7.64 -32.31
C PRO A 791 -32.40 8.82 -32.94
N THR A 792 -31.12 8.94 -32.58
CA THR A 792 -30.16 9.95 -33.08
C THR A 792 -29.59 9.61 -34.47
N ASN A 793 -29.74 8.37 -34.95
CA ASN A 793 -29.25 7.94 -36.26
C ASN A 793 -30.15 8.44 -37.42
N PRO A 794 -29.63 9.28 -38.35
CA PRO A 794 -30.39 9.76 -39.50
C PRO A 794 -30.85 8.66 -40.48
N ALA A 795 -30.20 7.49 -40.51
CA ALA A 795 -30.54 6.35 -41.36
C ALA A 795 -31.78 5.58 -40.87
N ALA A 796 -31.98 5.51 -39.55
CA ALA A 796 -33.14 4.90 -38.88
C ALA A 796 -34.49 5.54 -39.23
N ASN A 797 -34.50 6.76 -39.78
CA ASN A 797 -35.73 7.48 -40.17
C ASN A 797 -36.54 6.80 -41.29
N GLY A 798 -36.06 5.69 -41.85
CA GLY A 798 -36.69 4.90 -42.91
C GLY A 798 -37.54 3.71 -42.45
N THR A 799 -37.37 3.20 -41.21
CA THR A 799 -37.96 1.92 -40.75
C THR A 799 -39.36 2.05 -40.15
N GLY A 800 -39.76 3.25 -39.72
CA GLY A 800 -41.17 3.58 -39.48
C GLY A 800 -41.58 3.80 -38.02
N TYR A 801 -40.66 4.20 -37.14
CA TYR A 801 -41.00 4.70 -35.81
C TYR A 801 -41.83 6.01 -35.88
N ILE A 802 -42.97 6.06 -35.18
CA ILE A 802 -43.86 7.24 -35.11
C ILE A 802 -43.93 7.74 -33.66
N PRO A 803 -43.40 8.92 -33.33
CA PRO A 803 -43.50 9.50 -31.99
C PRO A 803 -44.96 9.70 -31.55
N GLY A 804 -45.29 9.25 -30.34
CA GLY A 804 -46.53 9.60 -29.62
C GLY A 804 -47.67 8.57 -29.64
N GLN A 805 -47.36 7.27 -29.75
CA GLN A 805 -48.33 6.21 -29.46
C GLN A 805 -48.08 5.70 -28.03
N LEU A 806 -48.91 6.13 -27.08
CA LEU A 806 -48.97 5.60 -25.71
C LEU A 806 -49.05 4.06 -25.76
N ASP A 807 -48.21 3.39 -24.97
CA ASP A 807 -47.99 1.94 -24.86
C ASP A 807 -47.18 1.33 -26.03
N LEU A 808 -45.84 1.34 -25.93
CA LEU A 808 -44.99 0.47 -26.75
C LEU A 808 -45.07 -0.98 -26.27
N GLY A 809 -45.15 -1.20 -24.96
CA GLY A 809 -45.26 -2.53 -24.36
C GLY A 809 -43.98 -3.34 -24.52
N LEU A 810 -42.81 -2.67 -24.47
CA LEU A 810 -41.54 -3.29 -24.17
C LEU A 810 -41.58 -3.82 -22.74
N ASN A 811 -40.68 -4.74 -22.41
CA ASN A 811 -40.71 -5.45 -21.15
C ASN A 811 -39.41 -5.19 -20.39
N ALA A 812 -39.44 -4.19 -19.50
CA ALA A 812 -38.35 -3.75 -18.62
C ALA A 812 -37.78 -4.79 -17.63
N THR A 813 -38.07 -6.07 -17.85
CA THR A 813 -37.50 -7.16 -17.08
C THR A 813 -36.99 -8.27 -18.01
N ASN A 814 -36.88 -7.99 -19.30
CA ASN A 814 -36.49 -8.91 -20.35
C ASN A 814 -35.87 -8.14 -21.53
N PRO A 815 -34.55 -8.25 -21.71
CA PRO A 815 -33.77 -7.36 -22.59
C PRO A 815 -33.98 -7.62 -24.08
N ASP A 816 -34.91 -8.52 -24.47
CA ASP A 816 -35.22 -8.90 -25.86
C ASP A 816 -36.72 -9.20 -25.95
N THR A 817 -37.53 -8.18 -26.22
CA THR A 817 -38.99 -8.24 -26.14
C THR A 817 -39.60 -9.16 -27.19
N ASP A 818 -39.00 -9.29 -28.37
CA ASP A 818 -39.56 -10.05 -29.48
C ASP A 818 -38.93 -11.45 -29.70
N PHE A 819 -37.91 -11.77 -28.91
CA PHE A 819 -37.17 -13.02 -28.83
C PHE A 819 -36.41 -13.36 -30.10
N ASP A 820 -35.82 -12.36 -30.74
CA ASP A 820 -35.06 -12.51 -31.97
C ASP A 820 -33.54 -12.47 -31.81
N ILE A 821 -33.06 -12.30 -30.58
CA ILE A 821 -31.68 -12.19 -30.08
C ILE A 821 -31.04 -10.80 -30.07
N LEU A 822 -31.67 -9.78 -30.64
CA LEU A 822 -31.24 -8.39 -30.47
C LEU A 822 -31.84 -7.83 -29.18
N TRP A 823 -31.09 -6.95 -28.51
CA TRP A 823 -31.61 -6.25 -27.34
C TRP A 823 -32.44 -5.03 -27.72
N ASP A 824 -33.50 -4.71 -26.97
CA ASP A 824 -34.42 -3.64 -27.37
C ASP A 824 -33.68 -2.30 -27.43
N GLY A 825 -32.77 -2.02 -26.50
CA GLY A 825 -31.91 -0.83 -26.55
C GLY A 825 -30.97 -0.80 -27.74
N TRP A 826 -30.34 -1.92 -28.11
CA TRP A 826 -29.52 -2.01 -29.32
C TRP A 826 -30.35 -1.75 -30.59
N GLU A 827 -31.55 -2.32 -30.65
CA GLU A 827 -32.47 -2.10 -31.77
C GLU A 827 -32.91 -0.65 -31.86
N VAL A 828 -33.24 0.00 -30.73
CA VAL A 828 -33.57 1.42 -30.68
C VAL A 828 -32.40 2.27 -31.16
N ARG A 829 -31.17 1.97 -30.71
CA ARG A 829 -29.94 2.69 -31.08
C ARG A 829 -29.69 2.66 -32.59
N TYR A 830 -29.80 1.48 -33.21
CA TYR A 830 -29.54 1.29 -34.65
C TYR A 830 -30.79 1.51 -35.52
N GLY A 831 -31.98 1.61 -34.93
CA GLY A 831 -33.23 1.90 -35.63
C GLY A 831 -33.98 0.69 -36.18
N PHE A 832 -33.68 -0.49 -35.64
CA PHE A 832 -34.49 -1.70 -35.72
C PHE A 832 -35.77 -1.53 -34.88
N ASN A 833 -36.61 -2.56 -34.84
CA ASN A 833 -37.91 -2.47 -34.21
C ASN A 833 -38.06 -3.58 -33.16
N PRO A 834 -38.00 -3.24 -31.86
CA PRO A 834 -38.00 -4.21 -30.75
C PRO A 834 -39.25 -5.09 -30.57
N LEU A 835 -40.18 -5.02 -31.51
CA LEU A 835 -41.42 -5.78 -31.54
C LEU A 835 -41.53 -6.65 -32.80
N VAL A 836 -40.51 -6.67 -33.66
CA VAL A 836 -40.51 -7.35 -34.96
C VAL A 836 -39.18 -8.06 -35.21
N PRO A 837 -39.19 -9.41 -35.33
CA PRO A 837 -37.96 -10.18 -35.36
C PRO A 837 -37.21 -9.99 -36.68
N ASP A 838 -36.32 -9.01 -36.73
CA ASP A 838 -35.58 -8.53 -37.89
C ASP A 838 -34.05 -8.68 -37.81
N ALA A 839 -33.52 -9.37 -36.79
CA ALA A 839 -32.11 -9.78 -36.62
C ALA A 839 -31.44 -10.49 -37.82
N ALA A 840 -32.21 -10.91 -38.82
CA ALA A 840 -31.72 -11.59 -40.01
C ALA A 840 -31.42 -10.68 -41.21
N THR A 841 -31.52 -9.35 -41.07
CA THR A 841 -31.16 -8.39 -42.11
C THR A 841 -29.64 -8.19 -42.19
N ASP A 842 -29.14 -7.89 -43.38
CA ASP A 842 -27.74 -7.62 -43.71
C ASP A 842 -27.81 -6.32 -44.54
N ASP A 843 -27.76 -5.19 -43.83
CA ASP A 843 -28.20 -3.89 -44.36
C ASP A 843 -27.10 -3.15 -45.13
N ASP A 844 -25.83 -3.42 -44.85
CA ASP A 844 -24.68 -2.89 -45.58
C ASP A 844 -24.08 -3.86 -46.62
N SER A 845 -24.50 -5.13 -46.62
CA SER A 845 -24.13 -6.17 -47.58
C SER A 845 -22.66 -6.61 -47.51
N ASP A 846 -22.06 -6.62 -46.33
CA ASP A 846 -20.70 -7.10 -46.07
C ASP A 846 -20.63 -8.63 -45.83
N GLY A 847 -21.75 -9.24 -45.45
CA GLY A 847 -21.89 -10.68 -45.20
C GLY A 847 -22.21 -11.06 -43.76
N LEU A 848 -22.18 -10.13 -42.81
CA LEU A 848 -22.79 -10.27 -41.49
C LEU A 848 -24.26 -9.84 -41.54
N ASN A 849 -25.06 -10.36 -40.62
CA ASN A 849 -26.43 -9.91 -40.44
C ASN A 849 -26.54 -9.23 -39.06
N ALA A 850 -27.62 -8.50 -38.79
CA ALA A 850 -27.79 -7.75 -37.55
C ALA A 850 -27.50 -8.58 -36.28
N SER A 851 -27.93 -9.86 -36.23
CA SER A 851 -27.57 -10.76 -35.12
C SER A 851 -26.07 -11.03 -34.97
N MET A 852 -25.34 -11.13 -36.09
CA MET A 852 -23.90 -11.33 -36.08
C MET A 852 -23.19 -10.02 -35.76
N GLU A 853 -23.64 -8.89 -36.31
CA GLU A 853 -23.09 -7.57 -36.02
C GLU A 853 -23.27 -7.23 -34.53
N PHE A 854 -24.44 -7.51 -33.96
CA PHE A 854 -24.68 -7.45 -32.51
C PHE A 854 -23.71 -8.34 -31.71
N LEU A 855 -23.45 -9.57 -32.17
CA LEU A 855 -22.53 -10.50 -31.50
C LEU A 855 -21.06 -10.07 -31.59
N TYR A 856 -20.66 -9.42 -32.69
CA TYR A 856 -19.28 -9.01 -32.95
C TYR A 856 -19.03 -7.52 -32.67
N GLY A 857 -20.06 -6.77 -32.24
CA GLY A 857 -19.98 -5.36 -31.87
C GLY A 857 -19.88 -4.38 -33.04
N SER A 858 -20.05 -4.85 -34.28
CA SER A 858 -19.85 -4.05 -35.48
C SER A 858 -21.10 -3.24 -35.89
N ASP A 859 -20.96 -2.18 -36.70
CA ASP A 859 -22.07 -1.30 -37.07
C ASP A 859 -22.87 -1.89 -38.26
N PRO A 860 -24.18 -2.21 -38.08
CA PRO A 860 -25.01 -2.86 -39.10
C PRO A 860 -25.27 -2.06 -40.38
N PHE A 861 -24.78 -0.83 -40.44
CA PHE A 861 -24.86 0.05 -41.59
C PHE A 861 -23.50 0.49 -42.13
N ASN A 862 -22.39 -0.04 -41.59
CA ASN A 862 -21.04 0.29 -42.01
C ASN A 862 -20.21 -1.00 -42.25
N PRO A 863 -19.88 -1.32 -43.52
CA PRO A 863 -19.29 -2.60 -43.88
C PRO A 863 -17.79 -2.72 -43.55
N ASP A 864 -17.25 -1.86 -42.69
CA ASP A 864 -15.83 -1.68 -42.32
C ASP A 864 -15.83 -0.73 -41.09
N THR A 865 -16.09 -1.31 -39.93
CA THR A 865 -16.48 -0.60 -38.70
C THR A 865 -15.31 0.15 -38.07
N ASP A 866 -14.12 -0.44 -38.04
CA ASP A 866 -12.91 0.20 -37.50
C ASP A 866 -12.09 0.97 -38.56
N GLY A 867 -12.35 0.76 -39.85
CA GLY A 867 -11.76 1.53 -40.93
C GLY A 867 -10.34 1.12 -41.29
N ASP A 868 -9.92 -0.11 -40.98
CA ASP A 868 -8.60 -0.64 -41.35
C ASP A 868 -8.50 -1.00 -42.84
N GLY A 869 -9.65 -1.24 -43.49
CA GLY A 869 -9.75 -1.58 -44.91
C GLY A 869 -10.13 -3.03 -45.22
N LEU A 870 -10.29 -3.87 -44.20
CA LEU A 870 -11.07 -5.10 -44.25
C LEU A 870 -12.56 -4.77 -44.03
N SER A 871 -13.44 -5.69 -44.40
CA SER A 871 -14.85 -5.55 -44.05
C SER A 871 -15.16 -6.43 -42.86
N ASP A 872 -16.08 -6.04 -41.99
CA ASP A 872 -16.42 -6.78 -40.77
C ASP A 872 -16.72 -8.26 -41.08
N GLY A 873 -17.44 -8.52 -42.17
CA GLY A 873 -17.71 -9.87 -42.67
C GLY A 873 -16.48 -10.65 -43.15
N ASP A 874 -15.48 -10.01 -43.75
CA ASP A 874 -14.23 -10.67 -44.14
C ASP A 874 -13.37 -10.96 -42.90
N GLU A 875 -13.29 -10.04 -41.95
CA GLU A 875 -12.58 -10.22 -40.69
C GLU A 875 -13.13 -11.41 -39.91
N VAL A 876 -14.45 -11.41 -39.65
CA VAL A 876 -15.10 -12.46 -38.88
C VAL A 876 -15.15 -13.80 -39.62
N LEU A 877 -15.49 -13.80 -40.92
CA LEU A 877 -15.77 -15.05 -41.66
C LEU A 877 -14.55 -15.65 -42.36
N ILE A 878 -13.50 -14.87 -42.61
CA ILE A 878 -12.31 -15.29 -43.38
C ILE A 878 -11.06 -15.28 -42.50
N TYR A 879 -10.76 -14.17 -41.83
CA TYR A 879 -9.46 -13.95 -41.19
C TYR A 879 -9.44 -14.32 -39.70
N GLY A 880 -10.59 -14.26 -39.03
CA GLY A 880 -10.72 -14.50 -37.59
C GLY A 880 -10.28 -13.32 -36.73
N THR A 881 -10.15 -12.13 -37.34
CA THR A 881 -9.82 -10.85 -36.71
C THR A 881 -11.07 -10.15 -36.17
N SER A 882 -10.88 -9.08 -35.40
CA SER A 882 -11.92 -8.34 -34.69
C SER A 882 -12.41 -7.13 -35.50
N PRO A 883 -13.68 -7.08 -35.93
CA PRO A 883 -14.22 -6.02 -36.81
C PRO A 883 -14.38 -4.64 -36.17
N ILE A 884 -13.87 -4.46 -34.96
CA ILE A 884 -13.95 -3.22 -34.18
C ILE A 884 -12.58 -2.76 -33.71
N LEU A 885 -11.52 -3.46 -34.10
CA LEU A 885 -10.14 -3.19 -33.71
C LEU A 885 -9.28 -3.22 -34.97
N VAL A 886 -8.70 -2.06 -35.31
CA VAL A 886 -7.76 -1.92 -36.43
C VAL A 886 -6.57 -2.89 -36.35
N ASP A 887 -6.24 -3.35 -35.15
CA ASP A 887 -5.17 -4.28 -34.82
C ASP A 887 -5.73 -5.26 -33.78
N THR A 888 -5.89 -6.53 -34.17
CA THR A 888 -6.59 -7.54 -33.37
C THR A 888 -5.75 -8.09 -32.22
N ASP A 889 -4.45 -8.26 -32.40
CA ASP A 889 -3.59 -8.89 -31.42
C ASP A 889 -2.77 -7.89 -30.56
N GLY A 890 -2.82 -6.61 -30.92
CA GLY A 890 -2.34 -5.49 -30.13
C GLY A 890 -0.85 -5.21 -30.30
N ASP A 891 -0.29 -5.52 -31.46
CA ASP A 891 1.13 -5.41 -31.81
C ASP A 891 1.49 -4.14 -32.62
N TYR A 892 0.51 -3.25 -32.76
CA TYR A 892 0.57 -1.99 -33.49
C TYR A 892 0.67 -2.10 -35.01
N ILE A 893 0.54 -3.30 -35.59
CA ILE A 893 0.45 -3.54 -37.02
C ILE A 893 -1.04 -3.78 -37.37
N PRO A 894 -1.64 -3.03 -38.32
CA PRO A 894 -3.04 -3.27 -38.68
C PRO A 894 -3.27 -4.61 -39.37
N ASP A 895 -4.42 -5.23 -39.10
CA ASP A 895 -4.77 -6.57 -39.62
C ASP A 895 -4.71 -6.61 -41.16
N ASP A 896 -5.19 -5.55 -41.82
CA ASP A 896 -5.16 -5.41 -43.28
C ASP A 896 -3.72 -5.49 -43.85
N TYR A 897 -2.76 -4.89 -43.16
CA TYR A 897 -1.36 -4.84 -43.53
C TYR A 897 -0.72 -6.22 -43.37
N GLU A 898 -0.93 -6.85 -42.24
CA GLU A 898 -0.41 -8.18 -41.96
C GLU A 898 -0.93 -9.21 -42.96
N ILE A 899 -2.23 -9.16 -43.27
CA ILE A 899 -2.84 -10.03 -44.27
C ILE A 899 -2.28 -9.75 -45.67
N LEU A 900 -2.01 -8.48 -46.00
CA LEU A 900 -1.43 -8.09 -47.27
C LEU A 900 -0.03 -8.68 -47.46
N TRP A 901 0.80 -8.65 -46.42
CA TRP A 901 2.18 -9.12 -46.44
C TRP A 901 2.34 -10.60 -46.05
N GLY A 902 1.30 -11.21 -45.50
CA GLY A 902 1.32 -12.60 -45.05
C GLY A 902 1.96 -12.81 -43.68
N LEU A 903 1.99 -11.75 -42.86
CA LEU A 903 2.16 -11.80 -41.41
C LEU A 903 0.87 -12.37 -40.76
N ASN A 904 0.81 -12.44 -39.45
CA ASN A 904 -0.27 -13.15 -38.77
C ASN A 904 -0.98 -12.28 -37.71
N PRO A 905 -2.20 -11.78 -38.04
CA PRO A 905 -2.94 -10.78 -37.24
C PRO A 905 -3.60 -11.32 -35.96
N LEU A 906 -3.00 -12.37 -35.41
CA LEU A 906 -3.48 -13.12 -34.24
C LEU A 906 -2.31 -13.55 -33.34
N VAL A 907 -1.08 -13.11 -33.63
CA VAL A 907 0.16 -13.40 -32.88
C VAL A 907 1.00 -12.13 -32.76
N ALA A 908 0.78 -11.40 -31.66
CA ALA A 908 1.51 -10.18 -31.34
C ALA A 908 3.04 -10.33 -31.22
N ASP A 909 3.56 -11.54 -30.99
CA ASP A 909 5.02 -11.74 -30.87
C ASP A 909 5.74 -11.60 -32.22
N ASP A 910 5.04 -11.59 -33.36
CA ASP A 910 5.68 -11.50 -34.67
C ASP A 910 6.07 -10.07 -35.08
N GLU A 911 5.61 -9.05 -34.34
CA GLU A 911 6.07 -7.65 -34.46
C GLU A 911 7.60 -7.49 -34.38
N PHE A 912 8.28 -8.37 -33.62
CA PHE A 912 9.73 -8.38 -33.41
C PHE A 912 10.51 -9.28 -34.38
N ASP A 913 9.82 -10.07 -35.20
CA ASP A 913 10.50 -10.91 -36.18
C ASP A 913 11.13 -10.04 -37.28
N ASP A 914 12.32 -10.44 -37.73
CA ASP A 914 13.06 -9.86 -38.86
C ASP A 914 13.22 -10.99 -39.91
N PRO A 915 12.26 -11.14 -40.85
CA PRO A 915 12.20 -12.30 -41.72
C PRO A 915 13.27 -12.34 -42.80
N ASP A 916 13.80 -11.19 -43.22
CA ASP A 916 14.81 -11.07 -44.28
C ASP A 916 16.23 -10.77 -43.77
N ALA A 917 16.38 -10.55 -42.46
CA ALA A 917 17.61 -10.38 -41.69
C ALA A 917 18.39 -9.12 -42.08
N ASP A 918 17.70 -7.99 -42.19
CA ASP A 918 18.25 -6.69 -42.56
C ASP A 918 18.38 -5.69 -41.39
N ASP A 919 18.04 -6.15 -40.18
CA ASP A 919 18.00 -5.40 -38.92
C ASP A 919 16.77 -4.46 -38.74
N LEU A 920 15.70 -4.61 -39.54
CA LEU A 920 14.36 -4.10 -39.23
C LEU A 920 13.42 -5.23 -38.79
N SER A 921 12.61 -4.94 -37.76
CA SER A 921 11.48 -5.79 -37.36
C SER A 921 10.23 -5.51 -38.19
N ASN A 922 9.29 -6.46 -38.29
CA ASN A 922 8.03 -6.30 -39.02
C ASN A 922 7.30 -4.98 -38.70
N PHE A 923 7.28 -4.57 -37.42
CA PHE A 923 6.70 -3.30 -37.00
C PHE A 923 7.48 -2.08 -37.53
N GLU A 924 8.80 -2.11 -37.48
CA GLU A 924 9.65 -1.05 -38.03
C GLU A 924 9.46 -0.95 -39.55
N GLU A 925 9.30 -2.08 -40.24
CA GLU A 925 9.05 -2.10 -41.68
C GLU A 925 7.69 -1.50 -42.06
N TYR A 926 6.66 -1.74 -41.25
CA TYR A 926 5.38 -1.04 -41.36
C TYR A 926 5.57 0.50 -41.24
N LEU A 927 6.37 0.96 -40.27
CA LEU A 927 6.66 2.39 -40.08
C LEU A 927 7.46 3.01 -41.23
N TRP A 928 8.43 2.27 -41.78
CA TRP A 928 9.30 2.70 -42.88
C TRP A 928 8.69 2.45 -44.26
N ASN A 929 7.56 1.72 -44.33
CA ASN A 929 6.88 1.32 -45.55
C ASN A 929 7.82 0.52 -46.49
N THR A 930 8.59 -0.39 -45.90
CA THR A 930 9.46 -1.37 -46.57
C THR A 930 8.76 -2.73 -46.69
N ASP A 931 9.35 -3.70 -47.41
CA ASP A 931 8.77 -5.05 -47.59
C ASP A 931 9.40 -6.04 -46.58
N PRO A 932 8.62 -6.62 -45.64
CA PRO A 932 9.08 -7.58 -44.63
C PRO A 932 9.82 -8.83 -45.07
N PHE A 933 9.98 -9.01 -46.36
CA PHE A 933 10.65 -10.14 -46.96
C PHE A 933 11.70 -9.74 -48.02
N ASP A 934 12.05 -8.45 -48.12
CA ASP A 934 13.02 -7.90 -49.07
C ASP A 934 13.97 -6.85 -48.45
N ALA A 935 15.12 -7.33 -47.99
CA ALA A 935 16.19 -6.60 -47.30
C ALA A 935 16.84 -5.41 -48.07
N ASP A 936 16.29 -4.97 -49.21
CA ASP A 936 16.69 -3.85 -50.05
C ASP A 936 15.48 -3.52 -50.93
N THR A 937 14.46 -2.89 -50.35
CA THR A 937 13.13 -2.66 -50.93
C THR A 937 13.21 -1.90 -52.27
N ASP A 938 14.23 -1.08 -52.47
CA ASP A 938 14.40 -0.25 -53.67
C ASP A 938 15.49 -0.70 -54.67
N ASP A 939 16.14 -1.83 -54.40
CA ASP A 939 17.15 -2.50 -55.22
C ASP A 939 18.40 -1.61 -55.53
N ASP A 940 18.80 -0.71 -54.62
CA ASP A 940 19.94 0.19 -54.85
C ASP A 940 21.29 -0.34 -54.33
N GLY A 941 21.22 -1.39 -53.51
CA GLY A 941 22.37 -2.09 -52.94
C GLY A 941 22.74 -1.68 -51.51
N MET A 942 21.91 -0.87 -50.84
CA MET A 942 21.92 -0.60 -49.40
C MET A 942 20.71 -1.32 -48.75
N PRO A 943 20.85 -1.98 -47.59
CA PRO A 943 19.72 -2.61 -46.92
C PRO A 943 18.81 -1.61 -46.22
N ASP A 944 17.53 -1.92 -46.11
CA ASP A 944 16.53 -1.01 -45.55
C ASP A 944 16.85 -0.64 -44.10
N GLY A 945 17.25 -1.62 -43.28
CA GLY A 945 17.69 -1.37 -41.90
C GLY A 945 18.95 -0.51 -41.77
N TRP A 946 19.88 -0.61 -42.72
CA TRP A 946 21.04 0.28 -42.74
C TRP A 946 20.65 1.72 -43.11
N GLU A 947 19.76 1.86 -44.08
CA GLU A 947 19.26 3.17 -44.51
C GLU A 947 18.42 3.84 -43.43
N ALA A 948 17.54 3.10 -42.77
CA ALA A 948 16.75 3.58 -41.63
C ALA A 948 17.65 4.08 -40.49
N PHE A 949 18.72 3.34 -40.15
CA PHE A 949 19.68 3.72 -39.11
C PHE A 949 20.37 5.08 -39.40
N TYR A 950 20.77 5.33 -40.65
CA TYR A 950 21.37 6.60 -41.07
C TYR A 950 20.35 7.64 -41.57
N ASN A 951 19.06 7.38 -41.37
CA ASN A 951 17.95 8.26 -41.76
C ASN A 951 18.01 8.62 -43.27
N LEU A 952 18.38 7.66 -44.10
CA LEU A 952 18.24 7.64 -45.55
C LEU A 952 16.84 7.13 -45.93
N ASN A 953 16.51 7.04 -47.22
CA ASN A 953 15.18 6.64 -47.66
C ASN A 953 15.18 5.24 -48.29
N PRO A 954 14.82 4.18 -47.54
CA PRO A 954 14.87 2.77 -47.98
C PRO A 954 13.89 2.42 -49.12
N THR A 955 13.09 3.39 -49.57
CA THR A 955 12.12 3.21 -50.66
C THR A 955 12.48 4.05 -51.88
N TYR A 956 13.66 4.69 -51.90
CA TYR A 956 14.09 5.63 -52.93
C TYR A 956 15.57 5.49 -53.34
N GLY A 957 15.84 4.45 -54.13
CA GLY A 957 17.20 4.09 -54.55
C GLY A 957 18.08 5.10 -55.32
N PRO A 958 17.60 6.26 -55.81
CA PRO A 958 18.50 7.29 -56.30
C PRO A 958 19.32 8.02 -55.22
N ASP A 959 19.01 7.89 -53.93
CA ASP A 959 19.77 8.53 -52.87
C ASP A 959 21.07 7.81 -52.49
N ALA A 960 21.25 6.52 -52.83
CA ALA A 960 22.56 5.84 -52.86
C ALA A 960 23.68 6.64 -53.55
N TYR A 961 23.34 7.48 -54.54
CA TYR A 961 24.30 8.28 -55.31
C TYR A 961 24.50 9.70 -54.77
N ASN A 962 23.84 10.04 -53.67
CA ASN A 962 24.06 11.31 -52.98
C ASN A 962 25.31 11.23 -52.11
N ASP A 963 25.90 12.40 -51.88
CA ASP A 963 27.06 12.65 -51.02
C ASP A 963 26.49 13.58 -49.93
N ASN A 964 25.96 12.97 -48.86
CA ASN A 964 25.07 13.64 -47.90
C ASN A 964 25.84 14.58 -46.97
N ASP A 965 27.05 14.20 -46.61
CA ASP A 965 27.97 14.91 -45.73
C ASP A 965 28.96 15.83 -46.49
N LEU A 966 29.02 15.72 -47.83
CA LEU A 966 29.85 16.50 -48.75
C LEU A 966 31.35 16.23 -48.62
N ASP A 967 31.72 15.04 -48.17
CA ASP A 967 33.11 14.61 -48.02
C ASP A 967 33.71 14.13 -49.35
N GLY A 968 32.85 13.72 -50.31
CA GLY A 968 33.20 13.24 -51.64
C GLY A 968 33.05 11.74 -51.88
N LEU A 969 32.55 10.98 -50.91
CA LEU A 969 31.99 9.63 -51.06
C LEU A 969 30.47 9.73 -51.30
N THR A 970 29.89 8.68 -51.87
CA THR A 970 28.43 8.54 -51.95
C THR A 970 27.95 7.59 -50.87
N ASN A 971 26.69 7.69 -50.44
CA ASN A 971 26.11 6.80 -49.43
C ASN A 971 26.38 5.31 -49.74
N LEU A 972 26.26 4.90 -51.01
CA LEU A 972 26.58 3.54 -51.46
C LEU A 972 28.08 3.22 -51.41
N GLU A 973 28.96 4.18 -51.72
CA GLU A 973 30.40 3.99 -51.57
C GLU A 973 30.75 3.77 -50.09
N GLU A 974 30.13 4.50 -49.17
CA GLU A 974 30.31 4.37 -47.73
C GLU A 974 29.78 3.04 -47.21
N TYR A 975 28.58 2.64 -47.62
CA TYR A 975 28.04 1.31 -47.34
C TYR A 975 28.94 0.19 -47.88
N THR A 976 29.36 0.26 -49.14
CA THR A 976 30.21 -0.81 -49.74
C THR A 976 31.63 -0.88 -49.15
N HIS A 977 32.08 0.19 -48.49
CA HIS A 977 33.31 0.20 -47.70
C HIS A 977 33.20 -0.68 -46.44
N LEU A 978 32.00 -0.93 -45.89
CA LEU A 978 31.72 -1.94 -44.85
C LEU A 978 32.08 -3.36 -45.32
N ILE A 979 31.72 -3.72 -46.55
CA ILE A 979 31.75 -5.12 -47.04
C ILE A 979 33.16 -5.53 -47.51
N THR A 980 34.03 -4.57 -47.81
CA THR A 980 35.34 -4.83 -48.43
C THR A 980 36.54 -4.62 -47.51
N SER A 981 36.34 -4.02 -46.33
CA SER A 981 37.38 -3.82 -45.32
C SER A 981 37.61 -5.08 -44.45
N PRO A 982 38.86 -5.45 -44.13
CA PRO A 982 39.16 -6.53 -43.18
C PRO A 982 38.90 -6.16 -41.70
N TYR A 983 38.44 -4.92 -41.45
CA TYR A 983 38.04 -4.42 -40.15
C TYR A 983 36.56 -4.01 -40.26
N PHE A 984 35.71 -4.54 -39.39
CA PHE A 984 34.25 -4.27 -39.32
C PHE A 984 34.01 -2.85 -38.76
N TYR A 985 34.35 -1.80 -39.50
CA TYR A 985 34.09 -0.41 -39.09
C TYR A 985 33.29 0.31 -40.20
N ALA A 986 32.23 1.01 -39.80
CA ALA A 986 31.32 1.76 -40.67
C ALA A 986 31.85 3.17 -40.90
N LEU A 987 31.74 3.67 -42.15
CA LEU A 987 31.79 5.11 -42.43
C LEU A 987 30.38 5.65 -42.23
N ASP A 988 30.25 6.83 -41.62
CA ASP A 988 28.97 7.45 -41.36
C ASP A 988 28.61 8.39 -42.54
N PRO A 989 27.61 8.05 -43.39
CA PRO A 989 27.18 8.87 -44.53
C PRO A 989 26.59 10.24 -44.15
N THR A 990 26.53 10.55 -42.86
CA THR A 990 26.10 11.84 -42.32
C THR A 990 27.24 12.63 -41.67
N ASP A 991 28.44 12.06 -41.53
CA ASP A 991 29.60 12.68 -40.89
C ASP A 991 30.85 12.65 -41.79
N PRO A 992 31.32 13.81 -42.28
CA PRO A 992 32.41 13.87 -43.25
C PRO A 992 33.81 13.58 -42.68
N ASP A 993 33.94 13.30 -41.38
CA ASP A 993 35.19 12.98 -40.65
C ASP A 993 34.85 11.98 -39.52
N THR A 994 34.60 10.71 -39.88
CA THR A 994 34.00 9.68 -39.02
C THR A 994 34.77 9.47 -37.69
N ASP A 995 36.08 9.76 -37.65
CA ASP A 995 36.90 9.62 -36.44
C ASP A 995 37.33 10.93 -35.77
N ASP A 996 36.83 12.07 -36.26
CA ASP A 996 37.04 13.41 -35.71
C ASP A 996 38.52 13.85 -35.64
N ASP A 997 39.42 13.28 -36.45
CA ASP A 997 40.86 13.58 -36.41
C ASP A 997 41.30 14.75 -37.31
N GLY A 998 40.34 15.30 -38.06
CA GLY A 998 40.46 16.50 -38.88
C GLY A 998 40.75 16.20 -40.35
N TRP A 999 40.56 14.96 -40.81
CA TRP A 999 40.73 14.53 -42.19
C TRP A 999 39.42 13.91 -42.69
N LEU A 1000 39.00 14.30 -43.89
CA LEU A 1000 37.78 13.73 -44.46
C LEU A 1000 37.98 12.26 -44.83
N ASP A 1001 36.94 11.45 -44.69
CA ASP A 1001 37.00 10.01 -44.95
C ASP A 1001 37.49 9.71 -46.37
N SER A 1002 36.96 10.43 -47.37
CA SER A 1002 37.38 10.37 -48.77
C SER A 1002 38.88 10.62 -48.94
N THR A 1003 39.45 11.54 -48.16
CA THR A 1003 40.87 11.92 -48.23
C THR A 1003 41.76 10.85 -47.62
N GLU A 1004 41.30 10.21 -46.56
CA GLU A 1004 42.02 9.13 -45.91
C GLU A 1004 42.04 7.86 -46.75
N ILE A 1005 40.90 7.49 -47.34
CA ILE A 1005 40.80 6.37 -48.29
C ILE A 1005 41.75 6.59 -49.48
N ASP A 1006 41.75 7.79 -50.07
CA ASP A 1006 42.63 8.15 -51.19
C ASP A 1006 44.13 8.03 -50.85
N LEU A 1007 44.48 8.27 -49.58
CA LEU A 1007 45.85 8.23 -49.07
C LEU A 1007 46.24 6.87 -48.45
N GLY A 1008 45.29 5.94 -48.33
CA GLY A 1008 45.46 4.60 -47.77
C GLY A 1008 45.56 4.58 -46.25
N PHE A 1009 44.86 5.50 -45.61
CA PHE A 1009 44.65 5.63 -44.16
C PHE A 1009 43.27 5.05 -43.77
N ASP A 1010 43.03 4.89 -42.48
CA ASP A 1010 41.88 4.18 -41.90
C ASP A 1010 40.94 5.23 -41.28
N PRO A 1011 39.82 5.58 -41.93
CA PRO A 1011 39.00 6.75 -41.56
C PRO A 1011 38.19 6.64 -40.28
N THR A 1012 38.21 5.47 -39.64
CA THR A 1012 37.51 5.21 -38.38
C THR A 1012 38.49 5.12 -37.21
N ASN A 1013 39.72 5.62 -37.38
CA ASN A 1013 40.82 5.45 -36.46
C ASN A 1013 41.64 6.73 -36.34
N PRO A 1014 41.44 7.53 -35.27
CA PRO A 1014 41.96 8.89 -35.17
C PRO A 1014 43.49 8.96 -34.98
N LEU A 1015 44.17 7.81 -35.03
CA LEU A 1015 45.62 7.67 -35.02
C LEU A 1015 46.20 7.34 -36.40
N SER A 1016 45.34 7.17 -37.40
CA SER A 1016 45.67 6.72 -38.74
C SER A 1016 45.72 7.85 -39.76
N HIS A 1017 45.99 9.09 -39.40
CA HIS A 1017 46.06 10.19 -40.36
C HIS A 1017 47.47 10.49 -40.96
N PRO A 1018 47.55 11.32 -42.02
CA PRO A 1018 48.80 11.91 -42.50
C PRO A 1018 49.52 12.80 -41.45
N ASN A 1019 50.86 12.78 -41.42
CA ASN A 1019 51.66 13.63 -40.52
C ASN A 1019 51.58 15.13 -40.90
N TYR A 1020 51.12 15.99 -39.99
CA TYR A 1020 51.10 17.44 -40.14
C TYR A 1020 52.49 18.02 -40.52
N THR A 1021 52.64 18.55 -41.75
CA THR A 1021 53.85 19.30 -42.16
C THR A 1021 53.63 20.81 -42.04
N THR A 1022 54.25 21.46 -41.06
CA THR A 1022 54.21 22.93 -40.93
C THR A 1022 55.28 23.62 -41.80
N PRO A 1023 54.94 24.78 -42.41
CA PRO A 1023 55.77 25.97 -42.20
C PRO A 1023 55.03 27.34 -42.16
N THR A 1024 55.24 28.07 -41.06
CA THR A 1024 55.45 29.55 -40.91
C THR A 1024 54.40 30.61 -41.33
N GLN A 1025 53.78 31.21 -40.31
CA GLN A 1025 53.36 32.62 -40.06
C GLN A 1025 53.29 33.67 -41.21
N THR A 1026 52.14 34.36 -41.33
CA THR A 1026 52.05 35.83 -41.19
C THR A 1026 50.71 36.25 -40.57
N TRP A 1027 50.74 37.02 -39.48
CA TRP A 1027 49.57 37.67 -38.91
C TRP A 1027 49.28 38.97 -39.66
N GLY A 1028 48.01 39.18 -40.01
CA GLY A 1028 47.40 40.48 -40.26
C GLY A 1028 46.77 40.66 -41.64
N LEU A 1029 45.44 40.57 -41.73
CA LEU A 1029 44.54 41.72 -42.02
C LEU A 1029 43.03 41.41 -42.20
N GLU A 1030 42.45 40.31 -41.68
CA GLU A 1030 41.02 40.02 -41.94
C GLU A 1030 40.07 39.97 -40.73
N ILE A 1031 40.54 40.14 -39.49
CA ILE A 1031 39.68 40.08 -38.28
C ILE A 1031 39.07 41.46 -37.89
N LEU A 1032 39.15 42.47 -38.76
CA LEU A 1032 38.58 43.81 -38.47
C LEU A 1032 37.34 44.17 -39.31
N ILE A 1033 36.87 43.28 -40.20
CA ILE A 1033 35.68 43.54 -41.03
C ILE A 1033 34.46 42.72 -40.55
N VAL A 1034 34.66 41.54 -39.95
CA VAL A 1034 33.55 40.70 -39.48
C VAL A 1034 32.92 41.25 -38.18
N PHE A 1035 33.71 41.79 -37.26
CA PHE A 1035 33.18 42.40 -36.03
C PHE A 1035 32.45 43.74 -36.24
N ALA A 1036 32.68 44.42 -37.37
CA ALA A 1036 31.96 45.65 -37.72
C ALA A 1036 30.57 45.35 -38.34
N PHE A 1037 30.37 44.14 -38.88
CA PHE A 1037 29.11 43.75 -39.53
C PHE A 1037 28.12 43.14 -38.53
N LEU A 1038 28.60 42.32 -37.59
CA LEU A 1038 27.76 41.74 -36.52
C LEU A 1038 27.22 42.80 -35.55
N GLY A 1039 27.99 43.84 -35.22
CA GLY A 1039 27.52 44.94 -34.38
C GLY A 1039 26.43 45.84 -34.99
N PHE A 1040 26.25 45.82 -36.33
CA PHE A 1040 25.22 46.63 -37.01
C PHE A 1040 23.88 45.89 -37.15
N VAL A 1041 23.92 44.55 -37.18
CA VAL A 1041 22.73 43.68 -37.22
C VAL A 1041 22.10 43.57 -35.82
N SER A 1042 22.90 43.45 -34.75
CA SER A 1042 22.37 43.41 -33.38
C SER A 1042 21.70 44.72 -32.94
N LEU A 1043 22.16 45.87 -33.45
CA LEU A 1043 21.61 47.19 -33.07
C LEU A 1043 20.33 47.57 -33.84
N THR A 1044 20.03 46.91 -34.95
CA THR A 1044 18.81 47.17 -35.76
C THR A 1044 17.64 46.29 -35.35
N THR A 1045 17.88 45.07 -34.87
CA THR A 1045 16.84 44.17 -34.35
C THR A 1045 16.32 44.61 -32.97
N VAL A 1046 17.17 45.19 -32.13
CA VAL A 1046 16.78 45.72 -30.80
C VAL A 1046 16.06 47.08 -30.88
N LEU A 1047 16.27 47.87 -31.94
CA LEU A 1047 15.54 49.15 -32.14
C LEU A 1047 14.16 48.99 -32.79
N ILE A 1048 13.90 47.88 -33.50
CA ILE A 1048 12.61 47.61 -34.15
C ILE A 1048 11.61 46.94 -33.19
N ARG A 1049 12.08 46.18 -32.18
CA ARG A 1049 11.21 45.63 -31.12
C ARG A 1049 10.83 46.61 -29.98
N ARG A 1050 11.33 47.85 -29.97
CA ARG A 1050 10.93 48.89 -28.98
C ARG A 1050 10.16 50.08 -29.56
N ILE A 1051 9.78 50.04 -30.84
CA ILE A 1051 8.86 51.00 -31.47
C ILE A 1051 7.78 50.24 -32.23
N LYS A 1052 6.97 49.46 -31.50
CA LYS A 1052 5.54 49.17 -31.77
C LYS A 1052 5.01 48.24 -30.66
N ARG A 1053 4.64 48.88 -29.54
CA ARG A 1053 4.00 48.35 -28.32
C ARG A 1053 4.75 47.25 -27.59
#